data_AF-A0A497CRA5-F1
#
_entry.id   AF-A0A497CRA5-F1
#
_cell.length_a   1.000
_cell.length_b   1.000
_cell.length_c   1.000
_cell.angle_alpha   90.00
_cell.angle_beta   90.00
_cell.angle_gamma   90.00
#
_symmetry.space_group_name_H-M   'P 1'
#
loop_
_entity.id
_entity.type
_entity.pdbx_description
1 polymer ?
#
loop_
_entity_poly.entity_id
_entity_poly.type
_entity_poly.pdbx_seq_one_letter_code
_entity_poly.pdbx_strand_id
1 'polypeptide(L)'
;MKKAVLLLIVLLLGSGSLISQVAINKNGDSPDASAMLDVKSTTTGMLIPRMSETQRAAITSPAAGLLVYQNDNTVGFYFYNGTDWIQLTDASTAVQKINDLSDAKSDDNGSNDGSSVFIGVNAGFSDDATDNQNVGIGYEVLFKNTTGNRNTAMGNNTLYSNITGTENIAIGMQALFNNISGGANTATGAYALGVNTTGAGNSAYGFRSLNLCDTGDYNTAYGLQSLYSNKGSYNTAVGYNCLFSKVGGDNNTALGKGAGYSNLSGSGNIFLGYEAGSAETSSNKLYIENSNADEDNALIYGEFDNNYLRINGELQLGLTSATRYAFPTADGGANQVLQTDGNGNLAWVNGGSSGSTDHDFFEEGTTTPPDDINDDIYTLGNVAIGKNTANYTLDITSSTNNRVLNIANTNNDNALHYSISVETNGSGTGDHVGLSNKLNGTGSGSQYGSENYISNSSNGDHIASFNTCEGTGSGQHIGSYNSLGESGAGAQFGSQQVISNTGDGEHIGSYNILSGTGSGVHYATKNEINGVGTGDQYGSYQAVSNTANAAHYGSYSKLSGTGTGIQMGSVQEISNTGSADHYGSYNALSGNGTGAQIGSQQYLSNNEDGIHTGSKNILDGEGSGEHQGLYNELSGAGTGIQVASKNEISNSGNNTHYGSSNVLSGSGTGEHLGSYNLIAGTGIGAQYGSRQEIINTGNGIHYGSHNTLSGTGDGQQYGSVQNITNSGGQLHFGSYNNLSGEGEGDHFASSNILSGAGTGKQYGSYQFISNSGNEEHYAIKNDLSGSGSGDKYGTYSIINSTAGGTHYGVYSEVLKSGSYAAYFLGDVNIGTTTSNMYQFPASRGTDDQIMQTDASGNISWVNTTSIGAQKLNDLSDAKSDNDGTDDGSSVFIGVDAGNNDDGTDNLNVGIGIYAMRDNTTGERNTASGDHSMYQNNDGNQNSAFGSYALAENESGDFNCAFGQQALFLNESDGNTAVGANALADNLFGSANVALGYTTFNSNVNGSNATAIGAYAMQNSNNTTTPFDNKNVAIGYSALRGSTTPAN
;
A
#
# COMPACT_ATOMS: atom_id res chain seq x y z
N MET A 1 -47.30 119.44 16.83
CA MET A 1 -47.88 118.67 15.71
C MET A 1 -46.79 117.91 14.97
N LYS A 2 -47.06 116.67 14.50
CA LYS A 2 -46.44 116.02 13.33
C LYS A 2 -44.93 116.20 13.07
N LYS A 3 -44.06 115.59 13.89
CA LYS A 3 -42.74 115.07 13.43
C LYS A 3 -42.36 113.67 13.95
N ALA A 4 -43.13 113.09 14.89
CA ALA A 4 -42.88 111.78 15.49
C ALA A 4 -43.27 110.55 14.62
N VAL A 5 -43.44 110.72 13.30
CA VAL A 5 -44.00 109.66 12.41
C VAL A 5 -43.08 109.30 11.25
N LEU A 6 -42.16 110.19 10.83
CA LEU A 6 -41.33 109.94 9.65
C LEU A 6 -40.05 109.12 9.94
N LEU A 7 -39.51 109.21 11.16
CA LEU A 7 -38.33 108.44 11.56
C LEU A 7 -38.65 106.96 11.85
N LEU A 8 -39.93 106.63 12.06
CA LEU A 8 -40.39 105.29 12.45
C LEU A 8 -40.52 104.32 11.25
N ILE A 9 -40.40 104.81 10.01
CA ILE A 9 -40.71 104.04 8.79
C ILE A 9 -39.47 103.63 7.99
N VAL A 10 -38.34 104.35 8.14
CA VAL A 10 -37.15 104.16 7.29
C VAL A 10 -36.18 103.09 7.83
N LEU A 11 -36.21 102.79 9.14
CA LEU A 11 -35.40 101.73 9.76
C LEU A 11 -36.12 100.37 9.87
N LEU A 12 -37.33 100.25 9.31
CA LEU A 12 -38.15 99.03 9.33
C LEU A 12 -37.95 98.13 8.08
N LEU A 13 -37.00 98.48 7.20
CA LEU A 13 -36.71 97.78 5.94
C LEU A 13 -35.19 97.55 5.80
N GLY A 14 -34.66 96.72 6.69
CA GLY A 14 -33.24 96.32 6.74
C GLY A 14 -33.08 94.94 7.39
N SER A 15 -33.62 93.91 6.75
CA SER A 15 -33.67 92.55 7.29
C SER A 15 -32.28 91.90 7.31
N GLY A 16 -31.69 91.84 8.50
CA GLY A 16 -30.49 91.05 8.78
C GLY A 16 -30.50 90.61 10.24
N SER A 17 -30.84 89.34 10.49
CA SER A 17 -30.74 88.74 11.82
C SER A 17 -29.26 88.57 12.17
N LEU A 18 -28.68 89.58 12.84
CA LEU A 18 -27.32 89.51 13.36
C LEU A 18 -27.28 88.51 14.51
N ILE A 19 -27.02 87.24 14.18
CA ILE A 19 -26.62 86.23 15.15
C ILE A 19 -25.30 86.72 15.74
N SER A 20 -25.32 87.13 17.01
CA SER A 20 -24.16 87.70 17.70
C SER A 20 -23.19 86.59 18.13
N GLN A 21 -22.65 85.86 17.15
CA GLN A 21 -21.55 84.94 17.33
C GLN A 21 -20.36 85.72 17.92
N VAL A 22 -19.79 85.22 19.02
CA VAL A 22 -18.73 85.93 19.75
C VAL A 22 -17.37 85.36 19.35
N ALA A 23 -16.57 86.14 18.63
CA ALA A 23 -15.16 85.85 18.43
C ALA A 23 -14.31 86.42 19.58
N ILE A 24 -13.45 85.60 20.17
CA ILE A 24 -12.42 86.01 21.12
C ILE A 24 -11.05 85.65 20.54
N ASN A 25 -10.45 86.60 19.83
CA ASN A 25 -9.16 86.43 19.16
C ASN A 25 -8.35 87.74 19.15
N LYS A 26 -7.07 87.65 18.73
CA LYS A 26 -6.14 88.80 18.68
C LYS A 26 -5.95 89.40 17.28
N ASN A 27 -6.47 88.74 16.24
CA ASN A 27 -6.25 89.08 14.83
C ASN A 27 -7.47 89.72 14.15
N GLY A 28 -8.66 89.68 14.77
CA GLY A 28 -9.89 90.24 14.23
C GLY A 28 -10.64 89.32 13.27
N ASP A 29 -10.33 88.01 13.26
CA ASP A 29 -11.07 87.03 12.45
C ASP A 29 -12.55 87.03 12.86
N SER A 30 -13.42 86.84 11.87
CA SER A 30 -14.82 86.53 12.15
C SER A 30 -14.94 85.18 12.89
N PRO A 31 -15.95 85.02 13.75
CA PRO A 31 -16.25 83.72 14.34
C PRO A 31 -16.63 82.73 13.22
N ASP A 32 -16.32 81.45 13.41
CA ASP A 32 -16.77 80.41 12.49
C ASP A 32 -18.30 80.41 12.35
N ALA A 33 -18.80 80.24 11.12
CA ALA A 33 -20.24 80.31 10.82
C ALA A 33 -21.10 79.26 11.55
N SER A 34 -20.49 78.22 12.14
CA SER A 34 -21.14 77.22 12.99
C SER A 34 -21.09 77.53 14.50
N ALA A 35 -20.20 78.41 14.94
CA ALA A 35 -19.87 78.61 16.35
C ALA A 35 -20.62 79.81 16.98
N MET A 36 -21.29 79.62 18.12
CA MET A 36 -21.87 80.73 18.89
C MET A 36 -20.81 81.50 19.69
N LEU A 37 -19.71 80.81 20.06
CA LEU A 37 -18.53 81.35 20.71
C LEU A 37 -17.30 80.69 20.07
N ASP A 38 -16.36 81.48 19.55
CA ASP A 38 -15.17 81.05 18.83
C ASP A 38 -13.92 81.70 19.46
N VAL A 39 -13.09 80.90 20.12
CA VAL A 39 -11.93 81.38 20.90
C VAL A 39 -10.63 80.98 20.21
N LYS A 40 -10.12 81.85 19.33
CA LYS A 40 -8.88 81.64 18.57
C LYS A 40 -7.70 82.34 19.25
N SER A 41 -6.82 81.57 19.90
CA SER A 41 -5.55 82.06 20.44
C SER A 41 -4.44 81.02 20.32
N THR A 42 -3.27 81.46 19.87
CA THR A 42 -2.04 80.66 19.76
C THR A 42 -1.12 80.82 20.98
N THR A 43 -1.53 81.60 21.99
CA THR A 43 -0.66 82.03 23.12
C THR A 43 -1.30 81.91 24.50
N THR A 44 -2.61 81.68 24.58
CA THR A 44 -3.39 81.68 25.84
C THR A 44 -4.62 80.80 25.69
N GLY A 45 -4.85 79.87 26.62
CA GLY A 45 -6.06 79.05 26.64
C GLY A 45 -7.30 79.76 27.21
N MET A 46 -8.44 79.08 27.16
CA MET A 46 -9.66 79.45 27.86
C MET A 46 -9.66 78.87 29.28
N LEU A 47 -9.85 79.70 30.30
CA LEU A 47 -9.96 79.23 31.69
C LEU A 47 -11.42 78.99 32.06
N ILE A 48 -11.81 77.71 32.00
CA ILE A 48 -13.11 77.17 32.44
C ILE A 48 -13.32 77.41 33.95
N PRO A 49 -14.57 77.57 34.44
CA PRO A 49 -14.85 77.72 35.87
C PRO A 49 -14.19 76.62 36.72
N ARG A 50 -13.28 77.03 37.61
CA ARG A 50 -12.58 76.15 38.55
C ARG A 50 -13.28 76.15 39.90
N MET A 51 -13.60 74.97 40.42
CA MET A 51 -14.41 74.80 41.63
C MET A 51 -14.11 73.47 42.33
N SER A 52 -14.45 73.34 43.61
CA SER A 52 -14.34 72.05 44.31
C SER A 52 -15.44 71.07 43.91
N GLU A 53 -15.28 69.79 44.27
CA GLU A 53 -16.34 68.78 44.15
C GLU A 53 -17.62 69.22 44.85
N THR A 54 -17.51 69.72 46.07
CA THR A 54 -18.64 70.25 46.84
C THR A 54 -19.33 71.41 46.11
N GLN A 55 -18.57 72.28 45.42
CA GLN A 55 -19.11 73.39 44.65
C GLN A 55 -19.75 72.92 43.33
N ARG A 56 -19.16 71.92 42.64
CA ARG A 56 -19.71 71.27 41.45
C ARG A 56 -21.05 70.58 41.75
N ALA A 57 -21.10 69.81 42.83
CA ALA A 57 -22.30 69.12 43.30
C ALA A 57 -23.39 70.10 43.80
N ALA A 58 -23.02 71.28 44.27
CA ALA A 58 -23.95 72.33 44.68
C ALA A 58 -24.59 73.11 43.50
N ILE A 59 -24.19 72.86 42.25
CA ILE A 59 -24.87 73.44 41.08
C ILE A 59 -26.24 72.78 40.94
N THR A 60 -27.31 73.54 41.17
CA THR A 60 -28.69 73.06 41.02
C THR A 60 -29.15 73.19 39.57
N SER A 61 -29.76 72.12 39.03
CA SER A 61 -30.19 72.02 37.63
C SER A 61 -29.13 72.43 36.58
N PRO A 62 -27.92 71.83 36.60
CA PRO A 62 -26.89 72.09 35.60
C PRO A 62 -27.37 71.73 34.19
N ALA A 63 -26.97 72.53 33.20
CA ALA A 63 -27.31 72.25 31.80
C ALA A 63 -26.48 71.08 31.26
N ALA A 64 -27.08 70.23 30.42
CA ALA A 64 -26.33 69.23 29.67
C ALA A 64 -25.27 69.93 28.79
N GLY A 65 -24.03 69.44 28.83
CA GLY A 65 -22.87 70.07 28.21
C GLY A 65 -22.19 71.16 29.05
N LEU A 66 -22.64 71.45 30.27
CA LEU A 66 -21.96 72.39 31.17
C LEU A 66 -20.59 71.84 31.58
N LEU A 67 -19.52 72.49 31.14
CA LEU A 67 -18.12 72.14 31.43
C LEU A 67 -17.58 72.94 32.63
N VAL A 68 -16.93 72.25 33.57
CA VAL A 68 -16.21 72.81 34.73
C VAL A 68 -14.82 72.16 34.84
N TYR A 69 -13.97 72.71 35.70
CA TYR A 69 -12.72 72.08 36.12
C TYR A 69 -12.74 71.88 37.64
N GLN A 70 -12.76 70.65 38.10
CA GLN A 70 -12.67 70.33 39.52
C GLN A 70 -11.23 70.55 40.01
N ASN A 71 -11.07 71.25 41.13
CA ASN A 71 -9.76 71.66 41.66
C ASN A 71 -9.36 71.01 43.00
N ASP A 72 -10.18 70.11 43.53
CA ASP A 72 -9.88 69.23 44.66
C ASP A 72 -10.40 67.80 44.41
N ASN A 73 -10.18 66.90 45.37
CA ASN A 73 -10.43 65.46 45.26
C ASN A 73 -9.85 64.91 43.95
N THR A 74 -10.69 64.41 43.04
CA THR A 74 -10.28 64.05 41.68
C THR A 74 -10.19 65.31 40.81
N VAL A 75 -8.99 65.90 40.71
CA VAL A 75 -8.73 67.10 39.91
C VAL A 75 -8.84 66.80 38.41
N GLY A 76 -9.55 67.64 37.65
CA GLY A 76 -9.70 67.46 36.20
C GLY A 76 -10.88 68.22 35.58
N PHE A 77 -11.04 68.11 34.26
CA PHE A 77 -12.24 68.62 33.58
C PHE A 77 -13.44 67.69 33.81
N TYR A 78 -14.61 68.25 34.02
CA TYR A 78 -15.88 67.53 34.15
C TYR A 78 -16.97 68.21 33.34
N PHE A 79 -17.82 67.44 32.66
CA PHE A 79 -19.03 67.96 32.03
C PHE A 79 -20.29 67.29 32.61
N TYR A 80 -21.38 68.04 32.69
CA TYR A 80 -22.68 67.46 33.05
C TYR A 80 -23.32 66.84 31.81
N ASN A 81 -23.63 65.54 31.83
CA ASN A 81 -24.20 64.84 30.67
C ASN A 81 -25.73 65.04 30.52
N GLY A 82 -26.40 65.57 31.54
CA GLY A 82 -27.86 65.69 31.63
C GLY A 82 -28.48 64.95 32.83
N THR A 83 -27.75 64.02 33.44
CA THR A 83 -28.09 63.36 34.71
C THR A 83 -26.96 63.51 35.75
N ASP A 84 -25.71 63.35 35.33
CA ASP A 84 -24.53 63.21 36.18
C ASP A 84 -23.31 64.00 35.65
N TRP A 85 -22.32 64.22 36.52
CA TRP A 85 -21.06 64.89 36.17
C TRP A 85 -19.96 63.88 35.79
N ILE A 86 -19.64 63.80 34.50
CA ILE A 86 -18.67 62.87 33.92
C ILE A 86 -17.30 63.55 33.79
N GLN A 87 -16.22 62.84 34.14
CA GLN A 87 -14.85 63.35 33.97
C GLN A 87 -14.41 63.24 32.51
N LEU A 88 -13.72 64.27 32.03
CA LEU A 88 -12.92 64.22 30.80
C LEU A 88 -11.49 63.85 31.19
N THR A 89 -11.28 62.57 31.48
CA THR A 89 -9.94 61.96 31.45
C THR A 89 -9.48 61.82 30.00
N ASP A 90 -8.17 61.66 29.78
CA ASP A 90 -7.72 61.13 28.50
C ASP A 90 -8.27 59.70 28.36
N ALA A 91 -8.82 59.38 27.20
CA ALA A 91 -9.41 58.07 26.90
C ALA A 91 -8.38 57.09 26.29
N SER A 92 -7.09 57.44 26.32
CA SER A 92 -6.00 56.68 25.71
C SER A 92 -4.87 56.34 26.69
N THR A 93 -4.03 55.36 26.30
CA THR A 93 -2.75 54.91 26.91
C THR A 93 -2.74 53.85 28.03
N ALA A 94 -3.87 53.32 28.50
CA ALA A 94 -3.88 52.14 29.39
C ALA A 94 -4.84 51.04 28.91
N VAL A 95 -4.34 50.14 28.05
CA VAL A 95 -4.97 48.85 27.77
C VAL A 95 -4.84 47.99 29.03
N GLN A 96 -5.95 47.76 29.74
CA GLN A 96 -5.93 47.01 31.00
C GLN A 96 -6.23 45.51 30.78
N LYS A 97 -6.86 45.16 29.65
CA LYS A 97 -7.21 43.78 29.28
C LYS A 97 -7.01 43.57 27.77
N ILE A 98 -6.79 42.31 27.38
CA ILE A 98 -6.68 41.92 25.96
C ILE A 98 -7.93 42.29 25.15
N ASN A 99 -9.12 42.36 25.76
CA ASN A 99 -10.34 42.78 25.09
C ASN A 99 -10.45 44.31 24.85
N ASP A 100 -9.50 45.11 25.37
CA ASP A 100 -9.45 46.57 25.18
C ASP A 100 -8.52 46.97 24.01
N LEU A 101 -7.85 45.99 23.39
CA LEU A 101 -7.09 46.15 22.15
C LEU A 101 -8.06 46.27 20.96
N SER A 102 -8.25 47.49 20.46
CA SER A 102 -9.08 47.78 19.29
C SER A 102 -8.51 47.24 17.97
N ASP A 103 -7.25 46.79 17.98
CA ASP A 103 -6.53 46.17 16.87
C ASP A 103 -6.51 44.64 16.93
N ALA A 104 -7.01 44.02 18.01
CA ALA A 104 -6.85 42.59 18.25
C ALA A 104 -8.03 41.69 17.86
N LYS A 105 -9.06 42.23 17.20
CA LYS A 105 -10.25 41.52 16.73
C LYS A 105 -10.66 42.05 15.36
N SER A 106 -11.14 41.18 14.48
CA SER A 106 -11.72 41.59 13.17
C SER A 106 -13.25 41.69 13.14
N ASP A 107 -13.96 41.36 14.23
CA ASP A 107 -15.42 41.50 14.31
C ASP A 107 -15.85 42.94 14.62
N ASP A 108 -15.84 43.76 13.57
CA ASP A 108 -16.49 45.07 13.50
C ASP A 108 -17.99 44.97 13.13
N ASN A 109 -18.52 43.76 12.91
CA ASN A 109 -19.89 43.54 12.40
C ASN A 109 -20.92 43.25 13.52
N GLY A 110 -20.46 42.72 14.66
CA GLY A 110 -21.22 42.46 15.88
C GLY A 110 -21.77 41.04 16.03
N SER A 111 -21.39 40.08 15.17
CA SER A 111 -21.92 38.72 15.16
C SER A 111 -21.51 37.87 16.37
N ASN A 112 -20.27 38.03 16.86
CA ASN A 112 -19.62 37.17 17.86
C ASN A 112 -19.59 35.67 17.51
N ASP A 113 -19.61 35.28 16.22
CA ASP A 113 -19.70 33.86 15.79
C ASP A 113 -18.42 33.26 15.16
N GLY A 114 -17.40 34.06 14.82
CA GLY A 114 -16.12 33.51 14.32
C GLY A 114 -14.94 34.48 14.14
N SER A 115 -14.86 35.56 14.92
CA SER A 115 -13.84 36.62 14.79
C SER A 115 -12.39 36.09 14.74
N SER A 116 -11.55 36.67 13.89
CA SER A 116 -10.09 36.46 13.95
C SER A 116 -9.47 37.19 15.15
N VAL A 117 -8.38 36.64 15.69
CA VAL A 117 -7.57 37.25 16.77
C VAL A 117 -6.18 37.57 16.24
N PHE A 118 -5.81 38.84 16.24
CA PHE A 118 -4.52 39.33 15.76
C PHE A 118 -3.77 40.07 16.87
N ILE A 119 -2.47 39.83 17.05
CA ILE A 119 -1.68 40.48 18.10
C ILE A 119 -0.30 40.83 17.55
N GLY A 120 -0.11 42.10 17.19
CA GLY A 120 1.17 42.65 16.74
C GLY A 120 1.04 43.56 15.51
N VAL A 121 2.10 44.34 15.26
CA VAL A 121 2.10 45.33 14.17
C VAL A 121 1.88 44.65 12.82
N ASN A 122 0.85 45.12 12.11
CA ASN A 122 0.40 44.61 10.81
C ASN A 122 -0.02 43.12 10.81
N ALA A 123 -0.35 42.53 11.97
CA ALA A 123 -0.99 41.22 12.02
C ALA A 123 -2.38 41.30 11.38
N GLY A 124 -2.69 40.39 10.44
CA GLY A 124 -4.01 40.34 9.79
C GLY A 124 -4.38 41.56 8.93
N PHE A 125 -3.40 42.36 8.48
CA PHE A 125 -3.62 43.68 7.84
C PHE A 125 -4.59 43.70 6.63
N SER A 126 -4.80 42.57 5.95
CA SER A 126 -5.72 42.47 4.79
C SER A 126 -7.00 41.66 5.06
N ASP A 127 -7.25 41.22 6.31
CA ASP A 127 -8.41 40.40 6.69
C ASP A 127 -9.71 41.14 6.32
N ASP A 128 -10.67 40.43 5.71
CA ASP A 128 -11.86 41.06 5.14
C ASP A 128 -12.98 41.38 6.16
N ALA A 129 -12.68 41.23 7.47
CA ALA A 129 -13.62 41.39 8.59
C ALA A 129 -14.84 40.44 8.51
N THR A 130 -14.68 39.30 7.85
CA THR A 130 -15.59 38.16 7.98
C THR A 130 -15.09 37.16 9.02
N ASP A 131 -15.87 36.11 9.27
CA ASP A 131 -15.74 35.21 10.41
C ASP A 131 -14.66 34.13 10.17
N ASN A 132 -13.45 34.62 9.85
CA ASN A 132 -12.31 33.85 9.35
C ASN A 132 -11.63 32.97 10.41
N GLN A 133 -11.96 33.07 11.70
CA GLN A 133 -11.45 32.19 12.77
C GLN A 133 -9.91 32.06 12.80
N ASN A 134 -9.16 33.06 12.32
CA ASN A 134 -7.70 33.05 12.28
C ASN A 134 -7.10 33.46 13.64
N VAL A 135 -5.89 32.97 13.94
CA VAL A 135 -5.08 33.41 15.09
C VAL A 135 -3.71 33.83 14.58
N GLY A 136 -3.34 35.11 14.68
CA GLY A 136 -2.05 35.64 14.24
C GLY A 136 -1.31 36.41 15.33
N ILE A 137 -0.15 35.92 15.78
CA ILE A 137 0.65 36.57 16.82
C ILE A 137 2.05 36.92 16.30
N GLY A 138 2.33 38.21 16.18
CA GLY A 138 3.64 38.77 15.84
C GLY A 138 3.61 39.85 14.74
N TYR A 139 4.76 40.09 14.11
CA TYR A 139 4.95 41.17 13.12
C TYR A 139 4.65 40.66 11.71
N GLU A 140 3.75 41.35 10.99
CA GLU A 140 3.33 41.02 9.61
C GLU A 140 2.90 39.55 9.42
N VAL A 141 2.26 38.97 10.45
CA VAL A 141 1.66 37.63 10.36
C VAL A 141 0.33 37.69 9.63
N LEU A 142 0.07 36.72 8.73
CA LEU A 142 -1.14 36.69 7.88
C LEU A 142 -1.39 38.00 7.09
N PHE A 143 -0.34 38.77 6.78
CA PHE A 143 -0.45 40.14 6.25
C PHE A 143 -1.34 40.29 5.01
N LYS A 144 -1.34 39.33 4.08
CA LYS A 144 -2.17 39.33 2.85
C LYS A 144 -3.40 38.43 2.91
N ASN A 145 -3.73 37.87 4.07
CA ASN A 145 -4.89 36.99 4.20
C ASN A 145 -6.16 37.81 4.02
N THR A 146 -7.00 37.42 3.06
CA THR A 146 -8.29 38.09 2.81
C THR A 146 -9.45 37.22 3.25
N THR A 147 -9.45 35.94 2.85
CA THR A 147 -10.59 35.01 3.01
C THR A 147 -10.15 33.59 3.41
N GLY A 148 -8.85 33.39 3.68
CA GLY A 148 -8.32 32.10 4.10
C GLY A 148 -8.52 31.91 5.60
N ASN A 149 -9.43 31.02 5.99
CA ASN A 149 -9.89 30.89 7.37
C ASN A 149 -9.14 29.80 8.19
N ARG A 150 -9.29 29.85 9.52
CA ARG A 150 -8.80 28.87 10.52
C ARG A 150 -7.29 28.68 10.57
N ASN A 151 -6.50 29.65 10.11
CA ASN A 151 -5.05 29.59 10.16
C ASN A 151 -4.53 30.02 11.53
N THR A 152 -3.53 29.31 12.06
CA THR A 152 -2.77 29.72 13.26
C THR A 152 -1.36 30.11 12.84
N ALA A 153 -0.99 31.37 13.04
CA ALA A 153 0.31 31.94 12.66
C ALA A 153 1.01 32.59 13.86
N MET A 154 2.26 32.22 14.13
CA MET A 154 3.06 32.82 15.20
C MET A 154 4.51 33.09 14.76
N GLY A 155 4.96 34.34 14.84
CA GLY A 155 6.34 34.72 14.55
C GLY A 155 6.50 36.06 13.83
N ASN A 156 7.53 36.16 12.99
CA ASN A 156 7.76 37.31 12.11
C ASN A 156 7.55 36.87 10.67
N ASN A 157 6.71 37.60 9.92
CA ASN A 157 6.37 37.28 8.53
C ASN A 157 5.80 35.86 8.34
N THR A 158 5.10 35.33 9.35
CA THR A 158 4.54 33.97 9.34
C THR A 158 3.23 33.95 8.56
N LEU A 159 3.08 33.05 7.57
CA LEU A 159 1.95 33.04 6.61
C LEU A 159 1.72 34.38 5.87
N TYR A 160 2.76 35.20 5.70
CA TYR A 160 2.69 36.57 5.15
C TYR A 160 1.89 36.70 3.84
N SER A 161 2.12 35.81 2.87
CA SER A 161 1.49 35.89 1.54
C SER A 161 0.17 35.12 1.41
N ASN A 162 -0.27 34.41 2.45
CA ASN A 162 -1.47 33.57 2.39
C ASN A 162 -2.68 34.40 1.99
N ILE A 163 -3.42 34.04 0.95
CA ILE A 163 -4.61 34.81 0.48
C ILE A 163 -5.89 34.06 0.82
N THR A 164 -5.96 32.80 0.37
CA THR A 164 -7.15 31.94 0.47
C THR A 164 -6.88 30.59 1.15
N GLY A 165 -5.62 30.27 1.49
CA GLY A 165 -5.27 29.01 2.14
C GLY A 165 -5.87 28.89 3.54
N THR A 166 -6.41 27.71 3.86
CA THR A 166 -7.22 27.46 5.07
C THR A 166 -6.58 26.43 6.00
N GLU A 167 -6.93 26.48 7.30
CA GLU A 167 -6.58 25.45 8.30
C GLU A 167 -5.07 25.16 8.42
N ASN A 168 -4.19 26.12 8.09
CA ASN A 168 -2.74 25.97 8.24
C ASN A 168 -2.25 26.35 9.65
N ILE A 169 -1.28 25.61 10.18
CA ILE A 169 -0.55 25.93 11.43
C ILE A 169 0.87 26.31 11.07
N ALA A 170 1.32 27.51 11.45
CA ALA A 170 2.64 28.04 11.13
C ALA A 170 3.28 28.71 12.36
N ILE A 171 4.42 28.20 12.82
CA ILE A 171 5.11 28.68 14.02
C ILE A 171 6.61 28.87 13.70
N GLY A 172 7.07 30.12 13.71
CA GLY A 172 8.45 30.52 13.44
C GLY A 172 8.56 31.60 12.36
N MET A 173 9.71 32.29 12.33
CA MET A 173 10.04 33.31 11.32
C MET A 173 9.89 32.73 9.91
N GLN A 174 9.07 33.38 9.08
CA GLN A 174 8.84 33.02 7.67
C GLN A 174 8.44 31.55 7.43
N ALA A 175 7.83 30.90 8.41
CA ALA A 175 7.11 29.65 8.17
C ALA A 175 5.90 29.92 7.25
N LEU A 176 5.73 29.11 6.20
CA LEU A 176 4.71 29.27 5.15
C LEU A 176 4.64 30.69 4.51
N PHE A 177 5.77 31.41 4.44
CA PHE A 177 5.82 32.82 4.00
C PHE A 177 5.18 33.12 2.63
N ASN A 178 5.38 32.24 1.63
CA ASN A 178 4.85 32.41 0.28
C ASN A 178 3.57 31.60 -0.03
N ASN A 179 2.94 30.96 0.96
CA ASN A 179 1.68 30.23 0.73
C ASN A 179 0.66 31.17 0.07
N ILE A 180 -0.10 30.71 -0.93
CA ILE A 180 -1.12 31.52 -1.61
C ILE A 180 -2.50 30.93 -1.35
N SER A 181 -2.66 29.64 -1.64
CA SER A 181 -3.91 28.89 -1.49
C SER A 181 -3.75 27.48 -0.90
N GLY A 182 -2.53 27.08 -0.50
CA GLY A 182 -2.29 25.80 0.15
C GLY A 182 -3.01 25.70 1.50
N GLY A 183 -3.59 24.55 1.81
CA GLY A 183 -4.40 24.34 3.02
C GLY A 183 -3.96 23.14 3.86
N ALA A 184 -4.39 23.10 5.12
CA ALA A 184 -4.11 22.03 6.08
C ALA A 184 -2.60 21.70 6.28
N ASN A 185 -1.70 22.64 6.02
CA ASN A 185 -0.26 22.45 6.25
C ASN A 185 0.13 22.78 7.70
N THR A 186 1.06 22.02 8.28
CA THR A 186 1.69 22.33 9.57
C THR A 186 3.18 22.62 9.38
N ALA A 187 3.65 23.79 9.79
CA ALA A 187 5.02 24.27 9.61
C ALA A 187 5.59 24.83 10.94
N THR A 188 6.41 24.05 11.63
CA THR A 188 7.03 24.44 12.91
C THR A 188 8.54 24.56 12.77
N GLY A 189 9.06 25.79 12.81
CA GLY A 189 10.47 26.11 12.64
C GLY A 189 10.67 27.24 11.64
N ALA A 190 11.72 28.05 11.82
CA ALA A 190 11.98 29.15 10.91
C ALA A 190 12.25 28.64 9.48
N TYR A 191 11.62 29.30 8.50
CA TYR A 191 11.62 28.94 7.08
C TYR A 191 11.00 27.56 6.73
N ALA A 192 10.30 26.89 7.64
CA ALA A 192 9.58 25.64 7.34
C ALA A 192 8.46 25.91 6.32
N LEU A 193 8.40 25.12 5.24
CA LEU A 193 7.48 25.32 4.09
C LEU A 193 7.49 26.75 3.50
N GLY A 194 8.61 27.48 3.65
CA GLY A 194 8.67 28.93 3.35
C GLY A 194 8.35 29.34 1.91
N VAL A 195 8.54 28.44 0.93
CA VAL A 195 8.24 28.65 -0.50
C VAL A 195 7.24 27.62 -1.04
N ASN A 196 6.32 27.15 -0.19
CA ASN A 196 5.07 26.54 -0.67
C ASN A 196 4.19 27.62 -1.32
N THR A 197 3.55 27.34 -2.45
CA THR A 197 2.59 28.25 -3.11
C THR A 197 1.17 27.70 -3.09
N THR A 198 0.99 26.43 -3.46
CA THR A 198 -0.36 25.79 -3.55
C THR A 198 -0.48 24.42 -2.88
N GLY A 199 0.62 23.81 -2.42
CA GLY A 199 0.63 22.47 -1.83
C GLY A 199 -0.13 22.37 -0.51
N ALA A 200 -0.75 21.22 -0.24
CA ALA A 200 -1.66 20.99 0.87
C ALA A 200 -1.28 19.76 1.72
N GLY A 201 -1.72 19.77 2.99
CA GLY A 201 -1.55 18.63 3.91
C GLY A 201 -0.12 18.31 4.32
N ASN A 202 0.85 19.19 4.06
CA ASN A 202 2.26 18.94 4.38
C ASN A 202 2.57 19.20 5.86
N SER A 203 3.45 18.39 6.44
CA SER A 203 3.93 18.51 7.84
C SER A 203 5.44 18.70 7.89
N ALA A 204 5.90 19.91 8.23
CA ALA A 204 7.30 20.31 8.25
C ALA A 204 7.74 20.75 9.65
N TYR A 205 8.72 20.04 10.22
CA TYR A 205 9.25 20.29 11.56
C TYR A 205 10.77 20.47 11.52
N GLY A 206 11.23 21.66 11.89
CA GLY A 206 12.64 22.03 11.95
C GLY A 206 13.03 23.12 10.94
N PHE A 207 14.19 23.73 11.17
CA PHE A 207 14.72 24.82 10.35
C PHE A 207 14.84 24.39 8.88
N ARG A 208 14.19 25.16 7.99
CA ARG A 208 14.15 24.91 6.53
C ARG A 208 13.67 23.50 6.12
N SER A 209 12.88 22.83 6.96
CA SER A 209 12.16 21.61 6.54
C SER A 209 11.16 21.93 5.43
N LEU A 210 11.12 21.13 4.35
CA LEU A 210 10.29 21.34 3.14
C LEU A 210 10.36 22.77 2.54
N ASN A 211 11.51 23.45 2.67
CA ASN A 211 11.60 24.89 2.41
C ASN A 211 11.16 25.33 1.01
N LEU A 212 11.44 24.54 -0.03
CA LEU A 212 11.16 24.87 -1.44
C LEU A 212 9.98 24.07 -2.04
N CYS A 213 9.06 23.60 -1.20
CA CYS A 213 7.96 22.71 -1.61
C CYS A 213 6.78 23.44 -2.28
N ASP A 214 7.03 23.89 -3.51
CA ASP A 214 6.16 24.71 -4.38
C ASP A 214 4.72 24.17 -4.53
N THR A 215 4.59 22.89 -4.93
CA THR A 215 3.31 22.25 -5.35
C THR A 215 3.17 20.81 -4.87
N GLY A 216 3.97 20.35 -3.90
CA GLY A 216 3.91 18.98 -3.37
C GLY A 216 2.88 18.84 -2.27
N ASP A 217 2.17 17.72 -2.23
CA ASP A 217 1.09 17.44 -1.26
C ASP A 217 1.46 16.30 -0.29
N TYR A 218 0.90 16.34 0.92
CA TYR A 218 0.96 15.26 1.92
C TYR A 218 2.37 14.78 2.30
N ASN A 219 3.40 15.63 2.19
CA ASN A 219 4.76 15.29 2.58
C ASN A 219 4.97 15.48 4.09
N THR A 220 5.72 14.57 4.73
CA THR A 220 6.10 14.65 6.15
C THR A 220 7.62 14.78 6.27
N ALA A 221 8.10 15.85 6.89
CA ALA A 221 9.51 16.16 7.01
C ALA A 221 9.86 16.58 8.44
N TYR A 222 10.71 15.79 9.12
CA TYR A 222 11.10 16.02 10.50
C TYR A 222 12.63 16.06 10.62
N GLY A 223 13.17 17.24 10.89
CA GLY A 223 14.60 17.47 11.03
C GLY A 223 15.10 18.64 10.16
N LEU A 224 16.24 19.19 10.54
CA LEU A 224 16.85 20.34 9.84
C LEU A 224 17.14 19.99 8.37
N GLN A 225 16.59 20.79 7.46
CA GLN A 225 16.69 20.62 6.01
C GLN A 225 16.25 19.24 5.46
N SER A 226 15.34 18.56 6.16
CA SER A 226 14.58 17.42 5.63
C SER A 226 13.72 17.85 4.43
N LEU A 227 13.74 17.07 3.34
CA LEU A 227 13.01 17.33 2.07
C LEU A 227 13.19 18.78 1.52
N TYR A 228 14.37 19.39 1.75
CA TYR A 228 14.64 20.81 1.52
C TYR A 228 14.18 21.36 0.15
N SER A 229 14.40 20.58 -0.91
CA SER A 229 14.14 20.97 -2.32
C SER A 229 12.83 20.42 -2.92
N ASN A 230 12.09 19.60 -2.16
CA ASN A 230 11.11 18.64 -2.69
C ASN A 230 9.98 19.25 -3.52
N LYS A 231 9.61 18.61 -4.64
CA LYS A 231 8.39 18.92 -5.41
C LYS A 231 7.45 17.73 -5.64
N GLY A 232 7.79 16.54 -5.15
CA GLY A 232 6.89 15.38 -5.18
C GLY A 232 5.91 15.36 -4.00
N SER A 233 5.01 14.38 -4.02
CA SER A 233 3.96 14.18 -3.01
C SER A 233 4.15 12.87 -2.22
N TYR A 234 3.53 12.78 -1.05
CA TYR A 234 3.53 11.59 -0.19
C TYR A 234 4.93 11.13 0.28
N ASN A 235 5.93 12.02 0.31
CA ASN A 235 7.26 11.67 0.78
C ASN A 235 7.40 11.84 2.29
N THR A 236 8.04 10.89 2.97
CA THR A 236 8.38 10.93 4.39
C THR A 236 9.89 10.97 4.59
N ALA A 237 10.41 11.99 5.30
CA ALA A 237 11.83 12.14 5.59
C ALA A 237 12.08 12.54 7.05
N VAL A 238 12.78 11.69 7.80
CA VAL A 238 13.09 11.90 9.22
C VAL A 238 14.61 11.88 9.43
N GLY A 239 15.19 13.05 9.64
CA GLY A 239 16.64 13.22 9.87
C GLY A 239 17.24 14.48 9.24
N TYR A 240 18.47 14.80 9.64
CA TYR A 240 19.24 15.90 9.06
C TYR A 240 19.61 15.60 7.59
N ASN A 241 19.29 16.53 6.69
CA ASN A 241 19.48 16.40 5.24
C ASN A 241 18.88 15.12 4.62
N CYS A 242 17.85 14.56 5.24
CA CYS A 242 17.12 13.40 4.73
C CYS A 242 16.32 13.82 3.46
N LEU A 243 16.50 13.10 2.34
CA LEU A 243 15.96 13.46 1.01
C LEU A 243 16.22 14.93 0.56
N PHE A 244 17.37 15.49 0.92
CA PHE A 244 17.72 16.90 0.70
C PHE A 244 17.56 17.39 -0.75
N SER A 245 18.01 16.59 -1.73
CA SER A 245 18.14 16.97 -3.13
C SER A 245 16.93 16.62 -4.01
N LYS A 246 15.80 16.19 -3.43
CA LYS A 246 14.57 15.89 -4.19
C LYS A 246 14.13 17.09 -5.03
N VAL A 247 14.03 16.92 -6.34
CA VAL A 247 13.42 17.90 -7.27
C VAL A 247 12.13 17.35 -7.88
N GLY A 248 11.84 16.06 -7.66
CA GLY A 248 10.54 15.41 -7.89
C GLY A 248 10.54 13.98 -7.36
N GLY A 249 9.49 13.23 -7.67
CA GLY A 249 9.34 11.82 -7.31
C GLY A 249 8.61 11.62 -5.98
N ASP A 250 7.75 10.60 -5.93
CA ASP A 250 6.67 10.47 -4.97
C ASP A 250 6.80 9.19 -4.12
N ASN A 251 6.11 9.13 -2.99
CA ASN A 251 6.02 7.94 -2.14
C ASN A 251 7.38 7.41 -1.61
N ASN A 252 8.38 8.28 -1.44
CA ASN A 252 9.67 7.88 -0.87
C ASN A 252 9.63 7.95 0.67
N THR A 253 10.17 6.93 1.34
CA THR A 253 10.36 6.92 2.80
C THR A 253 11.85 6.91 3.12
N ALA A 254 12.30 7.82 3.98
CA ALA A 254 13.69 7.90 4.41
C ALA A 254 13.82 8.22 5.89
N LEU A 255 14.68 7.49 6.59
CA LEU A 255 14.93 7.61 8.03
C LEU A 255 16.43 7.56 8.29
N GLY A 256 17.01 8.66 8.74
CA GLY A 256 18.43 8.77 9.07
C GLY A 256 19.10 10.03 8.51
N LYS A 257 20.28 10.36 9.05
CA LYS A 257 21.13 11.44 8.50
C LYS A 257 21.54 11.06 7.08
N GLY A 258 21.23 11.93 6.11
CA GLY A 258 21.65 11.75 4.71
C GLY A 258 21.03 10.56 3.98
N ALA A 259 20.03 9.87 4.55
CA ALA A 259 19.30 8.82 3.84
C ALA A 259 18.66 9.38 2.55
N GLY A 260 18.92 8.73 1.42
CA GLY A 260 18.49 9.16 0.09
C GLY A 260 18.92 10.58 -0.32
N TYR A 261 20.00 11.14 0.24
CA TYR A 261 20.41 12.55 0.11
C TYR A 261 20.39 13.08 -1.34
N SER A 262 20.88 12.30 -2.30
CA SER A 262 21.03 12.69 -3.71
C SER A 262 19.84 12.31 -4.60
N ASN A 263 18.79 11.65 -4.05
CA ASN A 263 17.72 11.10 -4.87
C ASN A 263 16.86 12.22 -5.49
N LEU A 264 17.12 12.50 -6.77
CA LEU A 264 16.64 13.68 -7.48
C LEU A 264 15.18 13.57 -7.92
N SER A 265 14.79 12.40 -8.43
CA SER A 265 13.50 12.18 -9.12
C SER A 265 12.89 10.78 -8.92
N GLY A 266 13.52 9.92 -8.13
CA GLY A 266 13.03 8.56 -7.88
C GLY A 266 11.72 8.52 -7.09
N SER A 267 10.94 7.47 -7.28
CA SER A 267 9.68 7.23 -6.57
C SER A 267 9.68 5.87 -5.87
N GLY A 268 8.86 5.69 -4.83
CA GLY A 268 8.67 4.39 -4.18
C GLY A 268 9.90 3.81 -3.45
N ASN A 269 10.92 4.63 -3.18
CA ASN A 269 12.15 4.16 -2.51
C ASN A 269 12.01 4.13 -0.98
N ILE A 270 12.71 3.20 -0.33
CA ILE A 270 12.81 3.08 1.12
C ILE A 270 14.31 3.11 1.53
N PHE A 271 14.71 4.13 2.30
CA PHE A 271 16.09 4.35 2.76
C PHE A 271 16.17 4.41 4.29
N LEU A 272 16.65 3.34 4.93
CA LEU A 272 16.66 3.20 6.40
C LEU A 272 18.09 3.09 6.95
N GLY A 273 18.53 4.15 7.63
CA GLY A 273 19.78 4.23 8.39
C GLY A 273 20.71 5.39 7.97
N TYR A 274 21.92 5.40 8.52
CA TYR A 274 22.91 6.45 8.25
C TYR A 274 23.40 6.39 6.80
N GLU A 275 23.17 7.44 6.00
CA GLU A 275 23.61 7.58 4.60
C GLU A 275 23.16 6.43 3.64
N ALA A 276 22.18 5.62 4.07
CA ALA A 276 21.52 4.58 3.28
C ALA A 276 20.98 5.14 1.94
N GLY A 277 21.36 4.52 0.82
CA GLY A 277 20.98 4.96 -0.52
C GLY A 277 21.33 6.43 -0.82
N SER A 278 22.31 7.03 -0.14
CA SER A 278 22.62 8.46 -0.26
C SER A 278 23.02 8.91 -1.67
N ALA A 279 23.48 7.99 -2.52
CA ALA A 279 23.78 8.19 -3.94
C ALA A 279 22.68 7.67 -4.91
N GLU A 280 21.65 7.00 -4.40
CA GLU A 280 20.57 6.42 -5.22
C GLU A 280 19.74 7.53 -5.88
N THR A 281 19.37 7.35 -7.15
CA THR A 281 18.58 8.29 -7.96
C THR A 281 17.41 7.67 -8.72
N SER A 282 17.36 6.34 -8.81
CA SER A 282 16.29 5.55 -9.42
C SER A 282 15.07 5.37 -8.50
N SER A 283 14.12 4.55 -8.93
CA SER A 283 12.85 4.26 -8.25
C SER A 283 12.82 2.84 -7.68
N ASN A 284 11.91 2.61 -6.75
CA ASN A 284 11.51 1.28 -6.28
C ASN A 284 12.66 0.46 -5.68
N LYS A 285 13.62 1.14 -5.03
CA LYS A 285 14.74 0.54 -4.31
C LYS A 285 14.53 0.51 -2.81
N LEU A 286 15.02 -0.56 -2.16
CA LEU A 286 15.14 -0.70 -0.72
C LEU A 286 16.61 -0.69 -0.32
N TYR A 287 16.96 0.12 0.67
CA TYR A 287 18.23 0.07 1.39
C TYR A 287 17.97 0.06 2.90
N ILE A 288 18.42 -0.97 3.60
CA ILE A 288 18.51 -0.99 5.07
C ILE A 288 19.99 -1.17 5.42
N GLU A 289 20.62 -0.06 5.82
CA GLU A 289 22.08 0.06 5.88
C GLU A 289 22.49 1.23 6.79
N ASN A 290 23.64 1.15 7.46
CA ASN A 290 24.14 2.19 8.37
C ASN A 290 25.46 2.82 7.88
N SER A 291 25.62 2.85 6.55
CA SER A 291 26.74 3.43 5.82
C SER A 291 26.30 3.89 4.42
N ASN A 292 27.22 4.48 3.66
CA ASN A 292 26.99 4.87 2.26
C ASN A 292 27.23 3.73 1.26
N ALA A 293 26.99 2.47 1.64
CA ALA A 293 27.17 1.32 0.78
C ALA A 293 26.20 1.32 -0.43
N ASP A 294 26.64 0.71 -1.52
CA ASP A 294 25.89 0.55 -2.76
C ASP A 294 25.00 -0.71 -2.76
N GLU A 295 24.36 -0.98 -3.89
CA GLU A 295 23.42 -2.08 -4.09
C GLU A 295 24.00 -3.50 -3.94
N ASP A 296 25.33 -3.63 -4.04
CA ASP A 296 26.03 -4.91 -3.89
C ASP A 296 26.64 -5.07 -2.48
N ASN A 297 26.67 -4.01 -1.66
CA ASN A 297 27.32 -4.00 -0.35
C ASN A 297 26.41 -3.64 0.85
N ALA A 298 25.22 -3.06 0.61
CA ALA A 298 24.26 -2.76 1.68
C ALA A 298 23.71 -4.04 2.33
N LEU A 299 23.62 -4.08 3.67
CA LEU A 299 23.22 -5.26 4.46
C LEU A 299 21.93 -5.92 3.96
N ILE A 300 20.91 -5.10 3.69
CA ILE A 300 19.72 -5.50 2.92
C ILE A 300 19.53 -4.49 1.80
N TYR A 301 19.54 -4.99 0.57
CA TYR A 301 19.15 -4.25 -0.63
C TYR A 301 17.93 -4.93 -1.29
N GLY A 302 17.09 -4.16 -1.96
CA GLY A 302 15.98 -4.72 -2.72
C GLY A 302 15.50 -3.86 -3.88
N GLU A 303 14.76 -4.48 -4.79
CA GLU A 303 14.22 -3.88 -6.01
C GLU A 303 12.78 -4.34 -6.17
N PHE A 304 11.82 -3.48 -5.81
CA PHE A 304 10.39 -3.84 -5.81
C PHE A 304 9.87 -4.13 -7.24
N ASP A 305 10.42 -3.46 -8.26
CA ASP A 305 10.05 -3.72 -9.68
C ASP A 305 10.52 -5.09 -10.19
N ASN A 306 11.55 -5.67 -9.58
CA ASN A 306 12.14 -6.96 -9.97
C ASN A 306 11.81 -8.08 -8.97
N ASN A 307 11.08 -7.79 -7.89
CA ASN A 307 10.88 -8.67 -6.72
C ASN A 307 12.19 -9.23 -6.13
N TYR A 308 13.27 -8.46 -6.18
CA TYR A 308 14.57 -8.88 -5.63
C TYR A 308 14.74 -8.40 -4.20
N LEU A 309 15.15 -9.31 -3.32
CA LEU A 309 15.65 -9.03 -1.97
C LEU A 309 17.02 -9.70 -1.82
N ARG A 310 18.06 -8.90 -1.56
CA ARG A 310 19.44 -9.37 -1.37
C ARG A 310 19.82 -9.17 0.09
N ILE A 311 20.23 -10.25 0.76
CA ILE A 311 20.84 -10.20 2.10
C ILE A 311 22.34 -10.37 1.91
N ASN A 312 23.10 -9.28 2.05
CA ASN A 312 24.56 -9.30 1.89
C ASN A 312 25.25 -9.74 3.20
N GLY A 313 24.82 -10.88 3.74
CA GLY A 313 25.21 -11.42 5.04
C GLY A 313 24.63 -12.81 5.32
N GLU A 314 24.84 -13.34 6.52
CA GLU A 314 24.36 -14.69 6.90
C GLU A 314 22.88 -14.66 7.33
N LEU A 315 21.99 -15.24 6.51
CA LEU A 315 20.59 -15.45 6.87
C LEU A 315 20.44 -16.68 7.80
N GLN A 316 20.24 -16.42 9.09
CA GLN A 316 20.07 -17.45 10.12
C GLN A 316 18.58 -17.65 10.48
N LEU A 317 18.06 -18.87 10.29
CA LEU A 317 16.71 -19.24 10.72
C LEU A 317 16.76 -20.22 11.91
N GLY A 318 16.37 -19.74 13.09
CA GLY A 318 16.22 -20.55 14.31
C GLY A 318 16.88 -19.96 15.56
N LEU A 319 16.59 -20.54 16.73
CA LEU A 319 17.19 -20.11 18.00
C LEU A 319 18.65 -20.57 18.12
N THR A 320 19.47 -19.71 18.73
CA THR A 320 20.94 -19.66 18.62
C THR A 320 21.72 -20.90 19.13
N SER A 321 21.07 -21.95 19.64
CA SER A 321 21.73 -23.00 20.44
C SER A 321 21.51 -24.45 20.01
N ALA A 322 20.52 -24.78 19.16
CA ALA A 322 20.13 -26.19 18.95
C ALA A 322 19.67 -26.54 17.52
N THR A 323 19.00 -25.63 16.83
CA THR A 323 18.46 -25.85 15.47
C THR A 323 18.64 -24.56 14.67
N ARG A 324 19.64 -24.54 13.79
CA ARG A 324 19.93 -23.41 12.90
C ARG A 324 19.86 -23.88 11.45
N TYR A 325 18.80 -23.50 10.75
CA TYR A 325 18.78 -23.56 9.29
C TYR A 325 19.52 -22.32 8.78
N ALA A 326 20.82 -22.46 8.56
CA ALA A 326 21.61 -21.51 7.79
C ALA A 326 21.70 -22.01 6.34
N PHE A 327 21.38 -21.16 5.38
CA PHE A 327 21.60 -21.47 3.97
C PHE A 327 23.12 -21.44 3.68
N PRO A 328 23.66 -22.38 2.88
CA PRO A 328 25.05 -22.31 2.44
C PRO A 328 25.30 -20.99 1.71
N THR A 329 26.36 -20.26 2.09
CA THR A 329 26.78 -19.00 1.43
C THR A 329 27.47 -19.23 0.07
N ALA A 330 27.27 -20.39 -0.53
CA ALA A 330 27.79 -20.80 -1.82
C ALA A 330 26.77 -21.71 -2.53
N ASP A 331 26.61 -21.48 -3.82
CA ASP A 331 25.71 -22.16 -4.74
C ASP A 331 26.15 -23.60 -5.08
N GLY A 332 25.18 -24.42 -5.47
CA GLY A 332 25.35 -25.85 -5.69
C GLY A 332 25.93 -26.20 -7.07
N GLY A 333 26.74 -27.26 -7.13
CA GLY A 333 27.24 -27.79 -8.39
C GLY A 333 26.14 -28.46 -9.24
N ALA A 334 26.40 -28.63 -10.54
CA ALA A 334 25.48 -29.32 -11.44
C ALA A 334 25.19 -30.76 -10.95
N ASN A 335 23.91 -31.16 -11.00
CA ASN A 335 23.38 -32.41 -10.43
C ASN A 335 23.49 -32.55 -8.91
N GLN A 336 23.67 -31.44 -8.17
CA GLN A 336 23.51 -31.41 -6.73
C GLN A 336 22.12 -30.94 -6.32
N VAL A 337 21.57 -31.55 -5.27
CA VAL A 337 20.34 -31.12 -4.60
C VAL A 337 20.67 -30.62 -3.19
N LEU A 338 19.91 -29.64 -2.69
CA LEU A 338 20.04 -29.19 -1.30
C LEU A 338 19.33 -30.21 -0.41
N GLN A 339 20.08 -30.98 0.38
CA GLN A 339 19.53 -31.97 1.30
C GLN A 339 19.79 -31.55 2.75
N THR A 340 18.84 -31.83 3.64
CA THR A 340 19.06 -31.74 5.09
C THR A 340 19.56 -33.06 5.66
N ASP A 341 20.47 -32.98 6.63
CA ASP A 341 21.01 -34.14 7.35
C ASP A 341 20.04 -34.74 8.40
N GLY A 342 18.86 -34.14 8.57
CA GLY A 342 17.87 -34.50 9.59
C GLY A 342 18.14 -33.91 10.98
N ASN A 343 19.28 -33.23 11.19
CA ASN A 343 19.61 -32.48 12.41
C ASN A 343 19.48 -30.96 12.22
N GLY A 344 19.10 -30.51 11.02
CA GLY A 344 18.89 -29.10 10.67
C GLY A 344 20.03 -28.47 9.85
N ASN A 345 21.10 -29.20 9.55
CA ASN A 345 22.11 -28.74 8.61
C ASN A 345 21.58 -28.88 7.18
N LEU A 346 21.98 -27.96 6.27
CA LEU A 346 21.67 -27.99 4.84
C LEU A 346 22.97 -28.07 4.04
N ALA A 347 23.04 -28.96 3.05
CA ALA A 347 24.22 -29.14 2.20
C ALA A 347 23.86 -29.61 0.78
N TRP A 348 24.70 -29.26 -0.20
CA TRP A 348 24.57 -29.71 -1.59
C TRP A 348 25.13 -31.13 -1.77
N VAL A 349 24.35 -32.06 -2.33
CA VAL A 349 24.72 -33.48 -2.50
C VAL A 349 24.39 -34.03 -3.89
N ASN A 350 25.24 -34.91 -4.43
CA ASN A 350 25.08 -35.53 -5.74
C ASN A 350 24.02 -36.66 -5.70
N GLY A 351 23.13 -36.76 -6.70
CA GLY A 351 22.16 -37.88 -6.81
C GLY A 351 22.65 -39.10 -7.62
N GLY A 352 22.25 -40.34 -7.26
CA GLY A 352 22.46 -41.52 -8.12
C GLY A 352 22.10 -42.93 -7.57
N SER A 353 21.48 -43.74 -8.45
CA SER A 353 21.61 -45.21 -8.67
C SER A 353 21.25 -46.28 -7.61
N SER A 354 20.41 -47.28 -7.99
CA SER A 354 20.26 -48.58 -7.27
C SER A 354 19.46 -49.73 -7.97
N GLY A 355 20.10 -50.90 -8.24
CA GLY A 355 19.57 -52.26 -7.92
C GLY A 355 18.99 -53.27 -8.98
N SER A 356 19.63 -54.46 -9.12
CA SER A 356 19.16 -55.81 -9.63
C SER A 356 18.77 -56.01 -11.13
N THR A 357 18.93 -57.15 -11.86
CA THR A 357 19.31 -58.63 -11.72
C THR A 357 18.18 -59.67 -11.49
N ASP A 358 18.12 -60.90 -12.08
CA ASP A 358 18.77 -61.63 -13.22
C ASP A 358 18.14 -63.07 -13.40
N HIS A 359 18.46 -63.90 -14.45
CA HIS A 359 18.45 -65.42 -14.56
C HIS A 359 18.08 -66.07 -15.95
N ASP A 360 18.58 -67.30 -16.22
CA ASP A 360 18.54 -68.02 -17.53
C ASP A 360 18.39 -69.57 -17.44
N PHE A 361 17.78 -70.22 -18.44
CA PHE A 361 17.77 -71.69 -18.75
C PHE A 361 17.32 -72.73 -17.67
N PHE A 362 16.18 -72.42 -17.07
CA PHE A 362 15.32 -73.20 -16.14
C PHE A 362 15.58 -73.16 -14.65
N GLU A 363 14.63 -72.49 -13.97
CA GLU A 363 14.44 -72.51 -12.54
C GLU A 363 13.44 -73.57 -12.07
N GLU A 364 13.62 -73.99 -10.82
CA GLU A 364 13.19 -75.30 -10.31
C GLU A 364 11.66 -75.50 -10.28
N GLY A 365 11.18 -76.54 -11.00
CA GLY A 365 9.80 -77.03 -10.91
C GLY A 365 8.89 -76.79 -12.11
N THR A 366 9.39 -76.26 -13.23
CA THR A 366 8.62 -76.01 -14.46
C THR A 366 9.01 -76.95 -15.63
N THR A 367 8.20 -76.98 -16.69
CA THR A 367 8.45 -77.81 -17.91
C THR A 367 8.11 -77.07 -19.21
N THR A 368 8.40 -75.77 -19.28
CA THR A 368 8.39 -75.01 -20.54
C THR A 368 9.60 -75.44 -21.41
N PRO A 369 9.86 -74.79 -22.55
CA PRO A 369 11.24 -74.47 -22.98
C PRO A 369 11.62 -73.01 -22.62
N PRO A 370 12.91 -72.62 -22.48
CA PRO A 370 13.31 -71.23 -22.19
C PRO A 370 13.68 -70.49 -23.49
N ASP A 371 13.54 -69.16 -23.47
CA ASP A 371 13.13 -68.44 -24.68
C ASP A 371 14.26 -67.97 -25.63
N ASP A 372 15.55 -67.95 -25.24
CA ASP A 372 16.68 -68.21 -26.17
C ASP A 372 18.08 -68.29 -25.49
N ILE A 373 18.94 -69.23 -25.92
CA ILE A 373 20.29 -69.42 -25.34
C ILE A 373 21.29 -68.38 -25.88
N ASN A 374 21.90 -67.58 -25.00
CA ASN A 374 23.04 -66.69 -25.34
C ASN A 374 24.44 -67.31 -25.05
N ASP A 375 24.52 -68.60 -24.75
CA ASP A 375 25.79 -69.38 -24.72
C ASP A 375 26.26 -69.70 -26.15
N ASP A 376 27.55 -69.45 -26.43
CA ASP A 376 28.23 -69.71 -27.71
C ASP A 376 27.99 -71.14 -28.27
N ILE A 377 27.71 -72.12 -27.41
CA ILE A 377 27.59 -73.55 -27.76
C ILE A 377 26.55 -73.87 -28.84
N TYR A 378 25.51 -73.05 -29.02
CA TYR A 378 24.48 -73.25 -30.05
C TYR A 378 24.88 -72.77 -31.45
N THR A 379 25.98 -72.02 -31.58
CA THR A 379 26.42 -71.47 -32.88
C THR A 379 27.14 -72.49 -33.79
N LEU A 380 27.34 -73.75 -33.35
CA LEU A 380 28.32 -74.67 -33.95
C LEU A 380 27.89 -76.14 -34.18
N GLY A 381 26.60 -76.55 -34.08
CA GLY A 381 26.24 -77.98 -34.21
C GLY A 381 24.80 -78.35 -34.65
N ASN A 382 24.67 -79.52 -35.27
CA ASN A 382 23.40 -80.12 -35.75
C ASN A 382 22.46 -80.59 -34.62
N VAL A 383 21.13 -80.55 -34.85
CA VAL A 383 20.09 -81.01 -33.90
C VAL A 383 19.51 -82.37 -34.31
N ALA A 384 19.35 -83.30 -33.35
CA ALA A 384 18.63 -84.57 -33.53
C ALA A 384 17.49 -84.72 -32.53
N ILE A 385 16.37 -85.30 -32.98
CA ILE A 385 15.22 -85.61 -32.13
C ILE A 385 14.86 -87.09 -32.31
N GLY A 386 14.84 -87.85 -31.21
CA GLY A 386 14.57 -89.30 -31.21
C GLY A 386 15.79 -90.18 -31.47
N LYS A 387 17.01 -89.61 -31.59
CA LYS A 387 18.29 -90.35 -31.60
C LYS A 387 19.45 -89.47 -31.12
N ASN A 388 20.58 -90.10 -30.78
CA ASN A 388 21.68 -89.45 -30.04
C ASN A 388 22.74 -88.78 -30.93
N THR A 389 22.61 -88.81 -32.27
CA THR A 389 23.52 -88.13 -33.21
C THR A 389 22.78 -87.65 -34.47
N ALA A 390 23.05 -86.40 -34.86
CA ALA A 390 22.46 -85.73 -36.01
C ALA A 390 23.41 -85.76 -37.22
N ASN A 391 23.02 -86.48 -38.28
CA ASN A 391 23.82 -86.56 -39.51
C ASN A 391 23.58 -85.36 -40.44
N TYR A 392 22.49 -84.62 -40.19
CA TYR A 392 22.08 -83.40 -40.87
C TYR A 392 21.62 -82.38 -39.82
N THR A 393 21.47 -81.09 -40.21
CA THR A 393 21.19 -79.97 -39.30
C THR A 393 19.90 -80.15 -38.49
N LEU A 394 18.91 -80.86 -39.04
CA LEU A 394 17.79 -81.45 -38.31
C LEU A 394 17.59 -82.90 -38.75
N ASP A 395 17.46 -83.82 -37.80
CA ASP A 395 17.45 -85.27 -38.07
C ASP A 395 16.48 -86.02 -37.14
N ILE A 396 15.50 -86.74 -37.72
CA ILE A 396 14.34 -87.33 -37.03
C ILE A 396 14.10 -88.75 -37.53
N THR A 397 13.94 -89.73 -36.63
CA THR A 397 13.77 -91.15 -36.98
C THR A 397 12.70 -91.87 -36.17
N SER A 398 11.97 -92.80 -36.81
CA SER A 398 11.00 -93.72 -36.20
C SER A 398 11.10 -95.11 -36.83
N SER A 399 10.84 -96.18 -36.08
CA SER A 399 11.30 -97.54 -36.39
C SER A 399 10.22 -98.59 -36.73
N THR A 400 8.92 -98.24 -36.72
CA THR A 400 7.83 -99.25 -36.82
C THR A 400 6.62 -98.90 -37.69
N ASN A 401 6.57 -97.76 -38.41
CA ASN A 401 5.49 -97.47 -39.36
C ASN A 401 5.94 -96.59 -40.56
N ASN A 402 5.59 -97.00 -41.79
CA ASN A 402 6.03 -96.34 -43.03
C ASN A 402 5.18 -95.11 -43.41
N ARG A 403 5.39 -93.98 -42.71
CA ARG A 403 5.01 -92.63 -43.16
C ARG A 403 6.26 -91.75 -43.21
N VAL A 404 7.00 -91.75 -44.34
CA VAL A 404 8.29 -91.04 -44.45
C VAL A 404 8.78 -90.66 -45.87
N LEU A 405 8.03 -90.89 -46.96
CA LEU A 405 8.64 -91.12 -48.30
C LEU A 405 7.89 -90.52 -49.53
N ASN A 406 8.59 -90.44 -50.69
CA ASN A 406 8.25 -89.66 -51.92
C ASN A 406 8.60 -90.44 -53.23
N ILE A 407 7.75 -90.41 -54.30
CA ILE A 407 7.99 -91.01 -55.66
C ILE A 407 7.16 -90.26 -56.76
N ALA A 408 7.61 -90.26 -58.03
CA ALA A 408 6.94 -89.66 -59.21
C ALA A 408 6.72 -90.65 -60.40
N ASN A 409 5.94 -90.27 -61.43
CA ASN A 409 5.60 -91.08 -62.63
C ASN A 409 5.34 -90.20 -63.88
N THR A 410 5.56 -90.71 -65.11
CA THR A 410 5.55 -89.93 -66.37
C THR A 410 5.00 -90.69 -67.60
N ASN A 411 3.67 -90.85 -67.72
CA ASN A 411 3.01 -91.48 -68.88
C ASN A 411 1.86 -90.62 -69.43
N ASN A 412 1.64 -90.66 -70.74
CA ASN A 412 0.55 -89.96 -71.43
C ASN A 412 -0.54 -90.96 -71.89
N ASP A 413 -1.72 -90.93 -71.27
CA ASP A 413 -2.95 -91.49 -71.84
C ASP A 413 -4.20 -90.67 -71.42
N ASN A 414 -5.39 -91.10 -71.87
CA ASN A 414 -6.65 -90.39 -71.65
C ASN A 414 -7.53 -91.07 -70.56
N ALA A 415 -6.92 -91.64 -69.52
CA ALA A 415 -7.65 -92.30 -68.43
C ALA A 415 -8.11 -91.32 -67.32
N LEU A 416 -8.78 -91.86 -66.30
CA LEU A 416 -9.01 -91.19 -65.01
C LEU A 416 -7.78 -91.39 -64.12
N HIS A 417 -7.21 -90.30 -63.62
CA HIS A 417 -5.97 -90.30 -62.84
C HIS A 417 -6.21 -90.05 -61.34
N TYR A 418 -5.49 -90.78 -60.49
CA TYR A 418 -5.50 -90.64 -59.02
C TYR A 418 -4.06 -90.54 -58.50
N SER A 419 -3.70 -89.44 -57.83
CA SER A 419 -2.35 -89.20 -57.30
C SER A 419 -2.33 -88.12 -56.20
N ILE A 420 -1.22 -87.99 -55.49
CA ILE A 420 -0.95 -86.81 -54.64
C ILE A 420 -0.64 -85.58 -55.49
N SER A 421 -0.02 -85.75 -56.67
CA SER A 421 0.09 -84.68 -57.68
C SER A 421 -0.17 -85.22 -59.09
N VAL A 422 -0.94 -84.46 -59.88
CA VAL A 422 -1.35 -84.76 -61.26
C VAL A 422 -1.05 -83.54 -62.14
N GLU A 423 0.06 -83.55 -62.89
CA GLU A 423 0.33 -82.54 -63.92
C GLU A 423 -0.01 -83.07 -65.32
N THR A 424 -0.78 -82.30 -66.08
CA THR A 424 -1.23 -82.65 -67.44
C THR A 424 -0.87 -81.55 -68.45
N ASN A 425 -0.07 -81.94 -69.44
CA ASN A 425 0.55 -81.06 -70.44
C ASN A 425 -0.07 -81.24 -71.84
N GLY A 426 -1.37 -81.52 -71.93
CA GLY A 426 -2.07 -81.78 -73.18
C GLY A 426 -3.58 -81.57 -73.07
N SER A 427 -4.26 -81.43 -74.22
CA SER A 427 -5.69 -81.12 -74.33
C SER A 427 -6.58 -82.34 -74.05
N GLY A 428 -6.68 -82.71 -72.77
CA GLY A 428 -7.58 -83.76 -72.28
C GLY A 428 -8.96 -83.23 -71.87
N THR A 429 -9.93 -84.13 -71.76
CA THR A 429 -11.33 -83.83 -71.35
C THR A 429 -11.82 -84.75 -70.21
N GLY A 430 -10.90 -85.36 -69.46
CA GLY A 430 -11.24 -86.18 -68.29
C GLY A 430 -11.26 -85.36 -67.00
N ASP A 431 -11.97 -85.85 -66.00
CA ASP A 431 -11.96 -85.26 -64.65
C ASP A 431 -10.70 -85.70 -63.87
N HIS A 432 -10.17 -84.83 -63.03
CA HIS A 432 -8.95 -85.09 -62.23
C HIS A 432 -9.26 -85.13 -60.73
N VAL A 433 -8.67 -86.12 -60.03
CA VAL A 433 -8.89 -86.35 -58.59
C VAL A 433 -7.56 -86.58 -57.87
N GLY A 434 -7.08 -85.58 -57.12
CA GLY A 434 -5.75 -85.62 -56.50
C GLY A 434 -5.50 -84.48 -55.51
N LEU A 435 -4.41 -84.54 -54.73
CA LEU A 435 -4.12 -83.49 -53.73
C LEU A 435 -3.57 -82.20 -54.36
N SER A 436 -2.86 -82.26 -55.49
CA SER A 436 -2.43 -81.09 -56.28
C SER A 436 -2.55 -81.38 -57.77
N ASN A 437 -3.52 -80.75 -58.44
CA ASN A 437 -3.83 -80.96 -59.86
C ASN A 437 -3.37 -79.74 -60.69
N LYS A 438 -2.73 -79.96 -61.83
CA LYS A 438 -2.21 -78.91 -62.71
C LYS A 438 -2.55 -79.18 -64.18
N LEU A 439 -3.20 -78.20 -64.82
CA LEU A 439 -3.69 -78.27 -66.19
C LEU A 439 -3.06 -77.16 -67.05
N ASN A 440 -2.17 -77.55 -67.98
CA ASN A 440 -1.42 -76.63 -68.84
C ASN A 440 -1.92 -76.64 -70.30
N GLY A 441 -3.22 -76.82 -70.52
CA GLY A 441 -3.83 -76.91 -71.86
C GLY A 441 -5.34 -76.68 -71.83
N THR A 442 -5.96 -76.58 -73.01
CA THR A 442 -7.40 -76.36 -73.15
C THR A 442 -8.20 -77.65 -72.95
N GLY A 443 -9.20 -77.59 -72.06
CA GLY A 443 -10.03 -78.74 -71.65
C GLY A 443 -11.29 -78.27 -70.92
N SER A 444 -12.22 -79.20 -70.65
CA SER A 444 -13.53 -78.89 -70.05
C SER A 444 -13.97 -79.90 -68.99
N GLY A 445 -13.03 -80.63 -68.38
CA GLY A 445 -13.28 -81.53 -67.25
C GLY A 445 -13.35 -80.77 -65.92
N SER A 446 -14.01 -81.37 -64.94
CA SER A 446 -14.12 -80.82 -63.57
C SER A 446 -12.96 -81.32 -62.69
N GLN A 447 -12.58 -80.54 -61.68
CA GLN A 447 -11.35 -80.76 -60.92
C GLN A 447 -11.62 -80.84 -59.42
N TYR A 448 -11.20 -81.96 -58.80
CA TYR A 448 -11.50 -82.28 -57.42
C TYR A 448 -10.21 -82.55 -56.62
N GLY A 449 -9.95 -81.81 -55.54
CA GLY A 449 -8.66 -81.96 -54.85
C GLY A 449 -8.42 -81.16 -53.57
N SER A 450 -7.14 -80.93 -53.24
CA SER A 450 -6.73 -79.94 -52.22
C SER A 450 -5.95 -78.74 -52.78
N GLU A 451 -5.50 -78.82 -54.03
CA GLU A 451 -4.89 -77.72 -54.78
C GLU A 451 -5.18 -77.97 -56.27
N ASN A 452 -5.62 -76.94 -57.00
CA ASN A 452 -5.84 -76.95 -58.45
C ASN A 452 -5.15 -75.71 -59.05
N TYR A 453 -4.36 -75.88 -60.12
CA TYR A 453 -3.73 -74.77 -60.86
C TYR A 453 -3.99 -74.89 -62.36
N ILE A 454 -4.59 -73.84 -62.94
CA ILE A 454 -5.11 -73.81 -64.31
C ILE A 454 -4.54 -72.58 -65.03
N SER A 455 -3.87 -72.78 -66.17
CA SER A 455 -3.21 -71.70 -66.93
C SER A 455 -3.88 -71.35 -68.27
N ASN A 456 -5.08 -71.88 -68.55
CA ASN A 456 -5.83 -71.66 -69.79
C ASN A 456 -7.35 -71.79 -69.57
N SER A 457 -8.14 -71.39 -70.57
CA SER A 457 -9.60 -71.29 -70.48
C SER A 457 -10.36 -72.62 -70.31
N SER A 458 -11.29 -72.65 -69.36
CA SER A 458 -12.13 -73.81 -68.99
C SER A 458 -13.50 -73.34 -68.46
N ASN A 459 -14.55 -74.14 -68.69
CA ASN A 459 -15.91 -73.89 -68.20
C ASN A 459 -16.43 -75.00 -67.24
N GLY A 460 -15.54 -75.84 -66.70
CA GLY A 460 -15.89 -76.82 -65.66
C GLY A 460 -15.96 -76.20 -64.27
N ASP A 461 -16.56 -76.93 -63.31
CA ASP A 461 -16.56 -76.54 -61.91
C ASP A 461 -15.27 -77.00 -61.21
N HIS A 462 -14.76 -76.18 -60.28
CA HIS A 462 -13.46 -76.38 -59.62
C HIS A 462 -13.63 -76.48 -58.11
N ILE A 463 -13.43 -77.69 -57.55
CA ILE A 463 -13.76 -78.02 -56.15
C ILE A 463 -12.53 -78.53 -55.39
N ALA A 464 -11.81 -77.65 -54.68
CA ALA A 464 -10.60 -78.02 -53.94
C ALA A 464 -10.26 -77.09 -52.78
N SER A 465 -9.41 -77.54 -51.84
CA SER A 465 -8.96 -76.67 -50.73
C SER A 465 -8.19 -75.42 -51.21
N PHE A 466 -7.50 -75.48 -52.35
CA PHE A 466 -6.94 -74.32 -53.06
C PHE A 466 -7.29 -74.44 -54.56
N ASN A 467 -7.70 -73.35 -55.18
CA ASN A 467 -7.91 -73.22 -56.63
C ASN A 467 -7.21 -71.95 -57.13
N THR A 468 -6.45 -72.03 -58.23
CA THR A 468 -5.85 -70.88 -58.92
C THR A 468 -6.08 -71.03 -60.42
N CYS A 469 -6.69 -70.02 -61.05
CA CYS A 469 -7.02 -70.01 -62.46
C CYS A 469 -6.56 -68.70 -63.12
N GLU A 470 -5.69 -68.81 -64.12
CA GLU A 470 -5.10 -67.70 -64.87
C GLU A 470 -5.72 -67.51 -66.27
N GLY A 471 -6.86 -68.17 -66.56
CA GLY A 471 -7.53 -68.11 -67.87
C GLY A 471 -9.03 -67.84 -67.78
N THR A 472 -9.59 -67.32 -68.89
CA THR A 472 -11.03 -67.00 -69.03
C THR A 472 -11.96 -68.22 -68.88
N GLY A 473 -13.04 -68.08 -68.10
CA GLY A 473 -13.96 -69.19 -67.80
C GLY A 473 -15.24 -68.77 -67.07
N SER A 474 -16.25 -69.65 -67.02
CA SER A 474 -17.56 -69.34 -66.41
C SER A 474 -18.12 -70.36 -65.41
N GLY A 475 -17.32 -71.34 -64.98
CA GLY A 475 -17.73 -72.35 -63.98
C GLY A 475 -17.76 -71.81 -62.54
N GLN A 476 -18.28 -72.60 -61.60
CA GLN A 476 -18.27 -72.27 -60.17
C GLN A 476 -16.96 -72.71 -59.49
N HIS A 477 -16.49 -71.88 -58.57
CA HIS A 477 -15.26 -72.11 -57.81
C HIS A 477 -15.61 -72.33 -56.34
N ILE A 478 -15.39 -73.56 -55.83
CA ILE A 478 -15.83 -74.00 -54.51
C ILE A 478 -14.61 -74.51 -53.71
N GLY A 479 -14.18 -73.82 -52.66
CA GLY A 479 -12.91 -74.19 -52.03
C GLY A 479 -12.48 -73.42 -50.78
N SER A 480 -11.42 -73.86 -50.09
CA SER A 480 -10.89 -73.10 -48.95
C SER A 480 -10.04 -71.90 -49.37
N TYR A 481 -9.54 -71.89 -50.60
CA TYR A 481 -8.88 -70.77 -51.26
C TYR A 481 -9.22 -70.81 -52.76
N ASN A 482 -9.51 -69.66 -53.38
CA ASN A 482 -9.82 -69.53 -54.79
C ASN A 482 -9.15 -68.27 -55.35
N SER A 483 -8.48 -68.34 -56.50
CA SER A 483 -7.81 -67.22 -57.17
C SER A 483 -8.13 -67.18 -58.67
N LEU A 484 -8.48 -66.01 -59.19
CA LEU A 484 -8.99 -65.81 -60.57
C LEU A 484 -8.34 -64.61 -61.28
N GLY A 485 -7.51 -64.91 -62.27
CA GLY A 485 -6.67 -63.96 -63.02
C GLY A 485 -7.36 -63.21 -64.17
N GLU A 486 -8.29 -63.86 -64.88
CA GLU A 486 -8.94 -63.34 -66.10
C GLU A 486 -10.47 -63.38 -66.03
N SER A 487 -11.14 -62.69 -66.98
CA SER A 487 -12.57 -62.36 -66.89
C SER A 487 -13.51 -63.57 -66.92
N GLY A 488 -14.40 -63.62 -65.93
CA GLY A 488 -15.43 -64.65 -65.76
C GLY A 488 -16.56 -64.18 -64.84
N ALA A 489 -17.77 -64.72 -65.03
CA ALA A 489 -18.97 -64.32 -64.29
C ALA A 489 -19.50 -65.43 -63.34
N GLY A 490 -18.68 -66.43 -63.03
CA GLY A 490 -19.03 -67.52 -62.13
C GLY A 490 -19.10 -67.09 -60.67
N ALA A 491 -20.11 -67.58 -59.93
CA ALA A 491 -20.20 -67.39 -58.49
C ALA A 491 -19.14 -68.23 -57.76
N GLN A 492 -18.63 -67.71 -56.64
CA GLN A 492 -17.51 -68.33 -55.91
C GLN A 492 -17.88 -68.56 -54.45
N PHE A 493 -17.63 -69.76 -53.93
CA PHE A 493 -18.02 -70.21 -52.60
C PHE A 493 -16.79 -70.70 -51.82
N GLY A 494 -16.34 -70.00 -50.76
CA GLY A 494 -15.10 -70.44 -50.13
C GLY A 494 -14.47 -69.64 -49.00
N SER A 495 -13.47 -70.22 -48.34
CA SER A 495 -12.85 -69.61 -47.16
C SER A 495 -11.92 -68.44 -47.48
N GLN A 496 -11.32 -68.38 -48.68
CA GLN A 496 -10.58 -67.21 -49.14
C GLN A 496 -10.64 -67.05 -50.67
N GLN A 497 -11.30 -66.02 -51.18
CA GLN A 497 -11.48 -65.77 -52.61
C GLN A 497 -10.61 -64.59 -53.06
N VAL A 498 -9.99 -64.64 -54.25
CA VAL A 498 -9.07 -63.63 -54.78
C VAL A 498 -9.34 -63.42 -56.27
N ILE A 499 -9.53 -62.18 -56.71
CA ILE A 499 -10.05 -61.88 -58.05
C ILE A 499 -9.33 -60.64 -58.61
N SER A 500 -8.57 -60.76 -59.70
CA SER A 500 -7.84 -59.62 -60.29
C SER A 500 -8.43 -59.09 -61.60
N ASN A 501 -9.67 -59.44 -61.91
CA ASN A 501 -10.26 -59.26 -63.25
C ASN A 501 -11.64 -58.56 -63.25
N THR A 502 -12.26 -58.46 -64.43
CA THR A 502 -13.49 -57.68 -64.69
C THR A 502 -14.79 -58.47 -64.43
N GLY A 503 -14.78 -59.44 -63.51
CA GLY A 503 -15.88 -60.40 -63.31
C GLY A 503 -17.02 -59.92 -62.41
N ASP A 504 -18.27 -60.11 -62.84
CA ASP A 504 -19.49 -59.62 -62.17
C ASP A 504 -20.21 -60.67 -61.28
N GLY A 505 -19.49 -61.71 -60.85
CA GLY A 505 -20.06 -62.82 -60.07
C GLY A 505 -20.44 -62.47 -58.62
N GLU A 506 -21.26 -63.31 -57.99
CA GLU A 506 -21.55 -63.23 -56.55
C GLU A 506 -20.50 -64.03 -55.75
N HIS A 507 -19.96 -63.45 -54.68
CA HIS A 507 -18.80 -64.00 -53.96
C HIS A 507 -19.14 -64.25 -52.49
N ILE A 508 -19.38 -65.51 -52.12
CA ILE A 508 -19.87 -65.93 -50.80
C ILE A 508 -18.77 -66.69 -50.05
N GLY A 509 -18.30 -66.19 -48.91
CA GLY A 509 -17.12 -66.80 -48.29
C GLY A 509 -16.72 -66.35 -46.90
N SER A 510 -15.49 -66.70 -46.51
CA SER A 510 -14.90 -66.23 -45.24
C SER A 510 -13.92 -65.07 -45.44
N TYR A 511 -13.28 -64.94 -46.62
CA TYR A 511 -12.32 -63.86 -46.93
C TYR A 511 -12.21 -63.56 -48.44
N ASN A 512 -12.98 -62.62 -48.97
CA ASN A 512 -12.90 -62.20 -50.38
C ASN A 512 -11.87 -61.08 -50.61
N ILE A 513 -11.23 -61.06 -51.78
CA ILE A 513 -10.33 -60.00 -52.28
C ILE A 513 -10.61 -59.75 -53.77
N LEU A 514 -10.81 -58.50 -54.19
CA LEU A 514 -11.01 -58.09 -55.59
C LEU A 514 -10.07 -56.93 -55.97
N SER A 515 -9.03 -57.19 -56.75
CA SER A 515 -8.14 -56.18 -57.35
C SER A 515 -8.54 -55.75 -58.77
N GLY A 516 -9.62 -56.29 -59.32
CA GLY A 516 -10.12 -55.99 -60.68
C GLY A 516 -11.24 -54.96 -60.78
N THR A 517 -12.05 -55.02 -61.84
CA THR A 517 -13.07 -53.98 -62.20
C THR A 517 -14.52 -54.47 -62.11
N GLY A 518 -14.77 -55.62 -61.47
CA GLY A 518 -16.08 -56.25 -61.41
C GLY A 518 -17.14 -55.48 -60.63
N SER A 519 -18.42 -55.73 -60.93
CA SER A 519 -19.59 -55.09 -60.31
C SER A 519 -20.47 -56.03 -59.48
N GLY A 520 -20.06 -57.28 -59.28
CA GLY A 520 -20.80 -58.29 -58.52
C GLY A 520 -20.78 -58.09 -57.00
N VAL A 521 -21.78 -58.66 -56.30
CA VAL A 521 -21.98 -58.45 -54.85
C VAL A 521 -21.15 -59.44 -54.02
N HIS A 522 -20.56 -58.95 -52.93
CA HIS A 522 -19.66 -59.71 -52.06
C HIS A 522 -20.29 -59.96 -50.67
N TYR A 523 -20.39 -61.23 -50.25
CA TYR A 523 -20.90 -61.66 -48.94
C TYR A 523 -19.86 -62.48 -48.18
N ALA A 524 -19.20 -61.93 -47.14
CA ALA A 524 -18.22 -62.73 -46.39
C ALA A 524 -17.91 -62.22 -44.98
N THR A 525 -17.28 -63.05 -44.13
CA THR A 525 -16.74 -62.55 -42.85
C THR A 525 -15.58 -61.57 -43.03
N LYS A 526 -14.86 -61.62 -44.15
CA LYS A 526 -13.89 -60.61 -44.56
C LYS A 526 -14.00 -60.32 -46.08
N ASN A 527 -13.88 -59.07 -46.50
CA ASN A 527 -13.89 -58.62 -47.90
C ASN A 527 -12.84 -57.51 -48.10
N GLU A 528 -12.20 -57.43 -49.27
CA GLU A 528 -11.27 -56.35 -49.66
C GLU A 528 -11.40 -56.00 -51.16
N ILE A 529 -11.57 -54.73 -51.53
CA ILE A 529 -11.52 -54.27 -52.94
C ILE A 529 -10.27 -53.39 -53.16
N ASN A 530 -9.28 -53.95 -53.84
CA ASN A 530 -8.06 -53.27 -54.26
C ASN A 530 -8.13 -52.78 -55.72
N GLY A 531 -9.29 -52.92 -56.37
CA GLY A 531 -9.56 -52.53 -57.77
C GLY A 531 -10.65 -51.46 -57.90
N VAL A 532 -11.08 -51.18 -59.14
CA VAL A 532 -12.04 -50.10 -59.45
C VAL A 532 -13.50 -50.60 -59.60
N GLY A 533 -13.82 -51.71 -58.95
CA GLY A 533 -15.16 -52.32 -58.96
C GLY A 533 -16.26 -51.46 -58.33
N THR A 534 -17.52 -51.84 -58.55
CA THR A 534 -18.70 -51.07 -58.08
C THR A 534 -19.76 -51.91 -57.37
N GLY A 535 -19.47 -53.17 -57.06
CA GLY A 535 -20.42 -54.08 -56.41
C GLY A 535 -20.39 -54.01 -54.90
N ASP A 536 -21.57 -53.91 -54.27
CA ASP A 536 -21.74 -53.76 -52.82
C ASP A 536 -21.11 -54.91 -52.02
N GLN A 537 -20.64 -54.59 -50.81
CA GLN A 537 -20.08 -55.57 -49.88
C GLN A 537 -20.92 -55.71 -48.60
N TYR A 538 -21.32 -56.93 -48.27
CA TYR A 538 -22.00 -57.32 -47.02
C TYR A 538 -21.13 -58.25 -46.18
N GLY A 539 -20.95 -58.01 -44.87
CA GLY A 539 -20.01 -58.84 -44.10
C GLY A 539 -19.57 -58.38 -42.71
N SER A 540 -18.60 -59.08 -42.13
CA SER A 540 -18.09 -58.76 -40.79
C SER A 540 -16.85 -57.85 -40.79
N TYR A 541 -16.05 -57.85 -41.86
CA TYR A 541 -14.90 -56.96 -42.09
C TYR A 541 -14.84 -56.63 -43.58
N GLN A 542 -15.12 -55.39 -43.95
CA GLN A 542 -15.11 -54.92 -45.33
C GLN A 542 -13.87 -54.05 -45.54
N ALA A 543 -13.31 -53.99 -46.75
CA ALA A 543 -12.22 -53.06 -47.06
C ALA A 543 -12.22 -52.62 -48.53
N VAL A 544 -11.60 -51.48 -48.80
CA VAL A 544 -11.31 -50.92 -50.12
C VAL A 544 -9.97 -50.18 -50.05
N SER A 545 -9.16 -50.19 -51.13
CA SER A 545 -7.93 -49.40 -51.24
C SER A 545 -7.78 -48.60 -52.54
N ASN A 546 -8.82 -48.54 -53.37
CA ASN A 546 -8.77 -47.98 -54.73
C ASN A 546 -10.06 -47.17 -55.04
N THR A 547 -10.26 -46.71 -56.28
CA THR A 547 -11.31 -45.74 -56.67
C THR A 547 -12.73 -46.37 -56.81
N ALA A 548 -13.04 -47.40 -56.04
CA ALA A 548 -14.30 -48.15 -56.09
C ALA A 548 -15.46 -47.39 -55.41
N ASN A 549 -16.64 -47.38 -56.05
CA ASN A 549 -17.82 -46.62 -55.58
C ASN A 549 -18.94 -47.51 -55.00
N ALA A 550 -18.61 -48.72 -54.56
CA ALA A 550 -19.55 -49.67 -53.93
C ALA A 550 -20.07 -49.18 -52.57
N ALA A 551 -21.27 -49.60 -52.16
CA ALA A 551 -21.75 -49.39 -50.79
C ALA A 551 -21.34 -50.54 -49.87
N HIS A 552 -21.17 -50.23 -48.57
CA HIS A 552 -20.64 -51.15 -47.58
C HIS A 552 -21.59 -51.33 -46.40
N TYR A 553 -21.88 -52.58 -46.05
CA TYR A 553 -22.84 -52.95 -45.02
C TYR A 553 -22.26 -54.04 -44.12
N GLY A 554 -21.71 -53.67 -42.96
CA GLY A 554 -21.01 -54.67 -42.14
C GLY A 554 -20.66 -54.30 -40.70
N SER A 555 -20.16 -55.28 -39.95
CA SER A 555 -19.72 -55.05 -38.56
C SER A 555 -18.48 -54.17 -38.49
N TYR A 556 -17.54 -54.35 -39.41
CA TYR A 556 -16.37 -53.52 -39.61
C TYR A 556 -16.23 -53.16 -41.11
N SER A 557 -15.87 -51.93 -41.47
CA SER A 557 -15.60 -51.51 -42.87
C SER A 557 -14.35 -50.64 -42.96
N LYS A 558 -13.64 -50.67 -44.10
CA LYS A 558 -12.40 -49.93 -44.33
C LYS A 558 -12.32 -49.34 -45.74
N LEU A 559 -11.73 -48.15 -45.90
CA LEU A 559 -11.58 -47.47 -47.20
C LEU A 559 -10.30 -46.63 -47.24
N SER A 560 -9.39 -46.90 -48.17
CA SER A 560 -8.11 -46.18 -48.34
C SER A 560 -7.81 -45.70 -49.76
N GLY A 561 -8.82 -45.71 -50.65
CA GLY A 561 -8.73 -45.20 -52.03
C GLY A 561 -9.41 -43.84 -52.21
N THR A 562 -10.16 -43.65 -53.31
CA THR A 562 -10.91 -42.41 -53.62
C THR A 562 -12.41 -42.64 -53.84
N GLY A 563 -12.94 -43.74 -53.31
CA GLY A 563 -14.35 -44.13 -53.46
C GLY A 563 -15.35 -43.17 -52.82
N THR A 564 -16.55 -43.09 -53.37
CA THR A 564 -17.65 -42.22 -52.90
C THR A 564 -18.91 -42.98 -52.44
N GLY A 565 -18.81 -44.28 -52.20
CA GLY A 565 -19.94 -45.12 -51.77
C GLY A 565 -20.23 -45.00 -50.27
N ILE A 566 -21.52 -44.99 -49.91
CA ILE A 566 -21.99 -44.89 -48.52
C ILE A 566 -21.54 -46.13 -47.73
N GLN A 567 -21.05 -45.92 -46.50
CA GLN A 567 -20.73 -47.02 -45.59
C GLN A 567 -21.65 -47.01 -44.36
N MET A 568 -22.26 -48.15 -44.07
CA MET A 568 -23.10 -48.39 -42.89
C MET A 568 -22.56 -49.55 -42.07
N GLY A 569 -22.30 -49.35 -40.77
CA GLY A 569 -21.68 -50.42 -39.98
C GLY A 569 -21.47 -50.14 -38.49
N SER A 570 -20.86 -51.10 -37.79
CA SER A 570 -20.55 -50.93 -36.36
C SER A 570 -19.19 -50.28 -36.11
N VAL A 571 -18.21 -50.45 -37.00
CA VAL A 571 -16.84 -49.90 -36.91
C VAL A 571 -16.33 -49.55 -38.32
N GLN A 572 -16.10 -48.29 -38.66
CA GLN A 572 -15.59 -47.89 -39.98
C GLN A 572 -14.16 -47.31 -39.87
N GLU A 573 -13.27 -47.52 -40.85
CA GLU A 573 -11.88 -47.02 -40.91
C GLU A 573 -11.52 -46.41 -42.29
N ILE A 574 -11.23 -45.11 -42.40
CA ILE A 574 -11.28 -44.39 -43.67
C ILE A 574 -10.05 -43.49 -43.86
N SER A 575 -9.01 -44.01 -44.52
CA SER A 575 -7.76 -43.28 -44.85
C SER A 575 -7.76 -42.77 -46.30
N ASN A 576 -8.86 -42.15 -46.71
CA ASN A 576 -9.27 -41.97 -48.11
C ASN A 576 -9.62 -40.50 -48.43
N THR A 577 -9.70 -40.14 -49.72
CA THR A 577 -10.09 -38.79 -50.16
C THR A 577 -11.49 -38.72 -50.79
N GLY A 578 -12.46 -39.42 -50.20
CA GLY A 578 -13.82 -39.58 -50.73
C GLY A 578 -14.85 -38.66 -50.07
N SER A 579 -15.84 -38.21 -50.83
CA SER A 579 -16.96 -37.37 -50.33
C SER A 579 -18.19 -38.21 -49.95
N ALA A 580 -18.00 -39.33 -49.25
CA ALA A 580 -19.07 -40.24 -48.88
C ALA A 580 -19.65 -39.91 -47.49
N ASP A 581 -20.95 -40.12 -47.29
CA ASP A 581 -21.56 -40.06 -45.96
C ASP A 581 -21.40 -41.41 -45.24
N HIS A 582 -21.18 -41.36 -43.93
CA HIS A 582 -20.92 -42.55 -43.10
C HIS A 582 -21.82 -42.61 -41.87
N TYR A 583 -22.40 -43.79 -41.66
CA TYR A 583 -23.41 -44.03 -40.63
C TYR A 583 -23.00 -45.23 -39.78
N GLY A 584 -22.60 -45.02 -38.53
CA GLY A 584 -22.12 -46.15 -37.72
C GLY A 584 -21.95 -45.92 -36.23
N SER A 585 -21.80 -47.02 -35.48
CA SER A 585 -21.59 -46.97 -34.03
C SER A 585 -20.21 -46.44 -33.68
N TYR A 586 -19.19 -46.83 -34.43
CA TYR A 586 -17.83 -46.30 -34.38
C TYR A 586 -17.37 -45.96 -35.80
N ASN A 587 -16.77 -44.78 -36.02
CA ASN A 587 -16.17 -44.38 -37.30
C ASN A 587 -14.78 -43.79 -37.02
N ALA A 588 -13.77 -44.11 -37.82
CA ALA A 588 -12.40 -43.61 -37.73
C ALA A 588 -11.91 -43.11 -39.08
N LEU A 589 -11.51 -41.84 -39.21
CA LEU A 589 -10.96 -41.24 -40.45
C LEU A 589 -9.47 -40.91 -40.31
N SER A 590 -8.74 -40.93 -41.42
CA SER A 590 -7.33 -40.52 -41.53
C SER A 590 -6.91 -40.10 -42.96
N GLY A 591 -7.87 -39.68 -43.79
CA GLY A 591 -7.64 -39.12 -45.13
C GLY A 591 -8.57 -37.95 -45.43
N ASN A 592 -8.31 -37.24 -46.54
CA ASN A 592 -8.93 -35.95 -46.85
C ASN A 592 -10.20 -36.10 -47.72
N GLY A 593 -11.26 -36.66 -47.13
CA GLY A 593 -12.62 -36.67 -47.69
C GLY A 593 -13.35 -35.34 -47.53
N THR A 594 -14.69 -35.36 -47.53
CA THR A 594 -15.55 -34.18 -47.24
C THR A 594 -16.98 -34.52 -46.77
N GLY A 595 -17.32 -35.80 -46.53
CA GLY A 595 -18.71 -36.22 -46.31
C GLY A 595 -19.16 -36.26 -44.84
N ALA A 596 -20.47 -36.33 -44.60
CA ALA A 596 -21.04 -36.18 -43.27
C ALA A 596 -20.84 -37.44 -42.40
N GLN A 597 -20.43 -37.23 -41.15
CA GLN A 597 -20.11 -38.32 -40.20
C GLN A 597 -21.18 -38.39 -39.11
N ILE A 598 -22.07 -39.39 -39.15
CA ILE A 598 -23.19 -39.52 -38.20
C ILE A 598 -23.07 -40.83 -37.43
N GLY A 599 -22.89 -40.75 -36.11
CA GLY A 599 -22.58 -41.96 -35.33
C GLY A 599 -22.64 -41.86 -33.81
N SER A 600 -22.26 -42.94 -33.13
CA SER A 600 -22.17 -42.94 -31.65
C SER A 600 -20.79 -42.54 -31.15
N GLN A 601 -19.71 -43.02 -31.80
CA GLN A 601 -18.33 -42.65 -31.50
C GLN A 601 -17.54 -42.37 -32.78
N GLN A 602 -17.10 -41.13 -32.98
CA GLN A 602 -16.25 -40.74 -34.12
C GLN A 602 -14.79 -40.58 -33.67
N TYR A 603 -13.86 -40.93 -34.54
CA TYR A 603 -12.42 -40.61 -34.50
C TYR A 603 -12.03 -40.08 -35.88
N LEU A 604 -11.19 -39.06 -35.93
CA LEU A 604 -10.74 -38.43 -37.17
C LEU A 604 -9.28 -38.03 -36.97
N SER A 605 -8.40 -38.22 -37.95
CA SER A 605 -7.00 -37.77 -37.90
C SER A 605 -6.58 -37.16 -39.24
N ASN A 606 -7.43 -36.29 -39.76
CA ASN A 606 -7.39 -35.78 -41.13
C ASN A 606 -7.62 -34.26 -41.21
N ASN A 607 -7.54 -33.73 -42.42
CA ASN A 607 -7.56 -32.29 -42.71
C ASN A 607 -8.92 -31.86 -43.28
N GLU A 608 -10.03 -32.31 -42.67
CA GLU A 608 -11.41 -32.10 -43.19
C GLU A 608 -12.19 -30.99 -42.48
N ASP A 609 -12.96 -30.24 -43.27
CA ASP A 609 -13.82 -29.13 -42.83
C ASP A 609 -15.31 -29.53 -42.74
N GLY A 610 -15.60 -30.81 -42.50
CA GLY A 610 -16.94 -31.40 -42.49
C GLY A 610 -17.78 -31.07 -41.25
N ILE A 611 -19.04 -31.55 -41.23
CA ILE A 611 -19.91 -31.51 -40.04
C ILE A 611 -19.99 -32.92 -39.45
N HIS A 612 -19.65 -33.05 -38.16
CA HIS A 612 -19.59 -34.33 -37.47
C HIS A 612 -20.59 -34.32 -36.30
N THR A 613 -21.50 -35.31 -36.28
CA THR A 613 -22.61 -35.36 -35.32
C THR A 613 -22.66 -36.72 -34.61
N GLY A 614 -22.50 -36.72 -33.29
CA GLY A 614 -22.47 -37.98 -32.53
C GLY A 614 -22.48 -37.87 -31.01
N SER A 615 -22.49 -39.01 -30.32
CA SER A 615 -22.49 -39.03 -28.85
C SER A 615 -21.09 -38.76 -28.28
N LYS A 616 -20.05 -39.32 -28.90
CA LYS A 616 -18.63 -38.97 -28.69
C LYS A 616 -17.99 -38.68 -30.05
N ASN A 617 -17.31 -37.55 -30.20
CA ASN A 617 -16.45 -37.23 -31.34
C ASN A 617 -15.00 -37.09 -30.87
N ILE A 618 -14.00 -37.45 -31.70
CA ILE A 618 -12.56 -37.27 -31.45
C ILE A 618 -11.91 -36.77 -32.75
N LEU A 619 -11.10 -35.69 -32.72
CA LEU A 619 -10.30 -35.21 -33.87
C LEU A 619 -8.82 -35.02 -33.52
N ASP A 620 -7.99 -35.91 -34.02
CA ASP A 620 -6.54 -35.96 -33.97
C ASP A 620 -5.88 -35.45 -35.28
N GLY A 621 -6.53 -34.51 -35.97
CA GLY A 621 -6.11 -33.99 -37.29
C GLY A 621 -6.18 -32.46 -37.43
N GLU A 622 -5.79 -31.95 -38.60
CA GLU A 622 -5.69 -30.51 -38.91
C GLU A 622 -7.03 -29.86 -39.34
N GLY A 623 -8.12 -30.64 -39.45
CA GLY A 623 -9.40 -30.19 -40.00
C GLY A 623 -10.12 -29.09 -39.21
N SER A 624 -10.84 -28.18 -39.88
CA SER A 624 -11.54 -27.05 -39.25
C SER A 624 -13.07 -27.20 -39.16
N GLY A 625 -13.57 -28.44 -39.27
CA GLY A 625 -15.00 -28.79 -39.26
C GLY A 625 -15.76 -28.53 -37.94
N GLU A 626 -17.10 -28.45 -38.02
CA GLU A 626 -17.96 -28.23 -36.86
C GLU A 626 -18.37 -29.55 -36.21
N HIS A 627 -18.18 -29.67 -34.89
CA HIS A 627 -18.53 -30.89 -34.13
C HIS A 627 -19.69 -30.66 -33.17
N GLN A 628 -20.78 -31.40 -33.39
CA GLN A 628 -21.99 -31.35 -32.56
C GLN A 628 -22.18 -32.68 -31.80
N GLY A 629 -22.35 -32.63 -30.47
CA GLY A 629 -22.50 -33.88 -29.71
C GLY A 629 -22.81 -33.79 -28.22
N LEU A 630 -22.75 -34.94 -27.54
CA LEU A 630 -22.75 -35.00 -26.07
C LEU A 630 -21.33 -34.85 -25.52
N TYR A 631 -20.34 -35.39 -26.21
CA TYR A 631 -18.92 -35.31 -25.90
C TYR A 631 -18.13 -35.05 -27.20
N ASN A 632 -17.24 -34.06 -27.21
CA ASN A 632 -16.24 -33.83 -28.26
C ASN A 632 -14.83 -33.96 -27.65
N GLU A 633 -13.85 -34.37 -28.45
CA GLU A 633 -12.42 -34.49 -28.10
C GLU A 633 -11.58 -33.99 -29.29
N LEU A 634 -10.51 -33.21 -29.06
CA LEU A 634 -9.79 -32.49 -30.12
C LEU A 634 -8.28 -32.38 -29.81
N SER A 635 -7.44 -33.17 -30.48
CA SER A 635 -6.00 -33.33 -30.22
C SER A 635 -5.04 -32.92 -31.34
N GLY A 636 -5.44 -33.00 -32.62
CA GLY A 636 -4.66 -32.49 -33.77
C GLY A 636 -4.94 -31.01 -34.04
N ALA A 637 -4.15 -30.31 -34.87
CA ALA A 637 -4.11 -28.83 -34.87
C ALA A 637 -5.35 -28.10 -35.46
N GLY A 638 -6.45 -28.80 -35.72
CA GLY A 638 -7.72 -28.28 -36.22
C GLY A 638 -8.32 -27.10 -35.43
N THR A 639 -8.97 -26.18 -36.15
CA THR A 639 -9.50 -24.90 -35.61
C THR A 639 -11.03 -24.79 -35.66
N GLY A 640 -11.73 -25.92 -35.75
CA GLY A 640 -13.19 -25.98 -35.90
C GLY A 640 -13.99 -25.72 -34.62
N ILE A 641 -15.19 -25.16 -34.79
CA ILE A 641 -16.12 -24.84 -33.68
C ILE A 641 -16.61 -26.14 -33.02
N GLN A 642 -16.57 -26.18 -31.69
CA GLN A 642 -17.01 -27.34 -30.90
C GLN A 642 -18.26 -26.99 -30.10
N VAL A 643 -19.34 -27.76 -30.28
CA VAL A 643 -20.65 -27.57 -29.62
C VAL A 643 -21.10 -28.87 -28.95
N ALA A 644 -20.95 -28.99 -27.64
CA ALA A 644 -21.37 -30.22 -26.94
C ALA A 644 -21.74 -30.02 -25.47
N SER A 645 -22.32 -31.06 -24.85
CA SER A 645 -22.51 -31.07 -23.39
C SER A 645 -21.17 -31.14 -22.64
N LYS A 646 -20.20 -31.88 -23.19
CA LYS A 646 -18.79 -31.85 -22.81
C LYS A 646 -17.88 -31.64 -24.02
N ASN A 647 -16.87 -30.78 -23.93
CA ASN A 647 -15.75 -30.70 -24.88
C ASN A 647 -14.44 -31.06 -24.16
N GLU A 648 -13.53 -31.79 -24.80
CA GLU A 648 -12.15 -32.07 -24.39
C GLU A 648 -11.19 -31.64 -25.52
N ILE A 649 -10.14 -30.89 -25.21
CA ILE A 649 -9.34 -30.18 -26.22
C ILE A 649 -7.87 -30.22 -25.80
N SER A 650 -7.04 -31.05 -26.42
CA SER A 650 -5.59 -31.14 -26.17
C SER A 650 -4.72 -30.44 -27.23
N ASN A 651 -5.34 -29.74 -28.19
CA ASN A 651 -4.66 -29.15 -29.34
C ASN A 651 -4.43 -27.62 -29.23
N SER A 652 -3.99 -27.01 -30.32
CA SER A 652 -3.86 -25.55 -30.51
C SER A 652 -5.17 -24.84 -30.90
N GLY A 653 -6.34 -25.28 -30.45
CA GLY A 653 -7.65 -24.78 -30.90
C GLY A 653 -7.83 -23.25 -30.78
N ASN A 654 -7.93 -22.56 -31.92
CA ASN A 654 -7.92 -21.09 -32.01
C ASN A 654 -9.29 -20.48 -32.33
N ASN A 655 -10.38 -21.08 -31.83
CA ASN A 655 -11.75 -20.70 -32.21
C ASN A 655 -12.72 -20.87 -31.02
N THR A 656 -13.99 -20.47 -31.16
CA THR A 656 -14.93 -20.48 -30.02
C THR A 656 -15.45 -21.88 -29.71
N HIS A 657 -15.49 -22.22 -28.42
CA HIS A 657 -15.97 -23.50 -27.89
C HIS A 657 -17.18 -23.28 -26.96
N TYR A 658 -18.29 -23.95 -27.27
CA TYR A 658 -19.56 -23.83 -26.56
C TYR A 658 -19.93 -25.14 -25.89
N GLY A 659 -20.22 -25.12 -24.58
CA GLY A 659 -20.73 -26.31 -23.90
C GLY A 659 -21.03 -26.13 -22.42
N SER A 660 -21.73 -27.09 -21.81
CA SER A 660 -21.95 -27.06 -20.35
C SER A 660 -20.70 -27.41 -19.54
N SER A 661 -19.75 -28.12 -20.14
CA SER A 661 -18.50 -28.59 -19.53
C SER A 661 -17.36 -28.57 -20.55
N ASN A 662 -16.53 -27.54 -20.58
CA ASN A 662 -15.36 -27.48 -21.46
C ASN A 662 -14.12 -27.99 -20.71
N VAL A 663 -13.23 -28.73 -21.38
CA VAL A 663 -11.96 -29.23 -20.83
C VAL A 663 -10.83 -28.92 -21.81
N LEU A 664 -9.79 -28.17 -21.42
CA LEU A 664 -8.69 -27.78 -22.30
C LEU A 664 -7.32 -28.25 -21.77
N SER A 665 -6.81 -29.39 -22.26
CA SER A 665 -5.42 -29.85 -22.08
C SER A 665 -4.43 -29.30 -23.13
N GLY A 666 -4.89 -28.45 -24.04
CA GLY A 666 -4.13 -27.94 -25.19
C GLY A 666 -3.55 -26.53 -25.05
N SER A 667 -2.96 -26.03 -26.14
CA SER A 667 -2.25 -24.75 -26.25
C SER A 667 -3.03 -23.64 -26.96
N GLY A 668 -4.32 -23.88 -27.24
CA GLY A 668 -5.16 -22.99 -28.05
C GLY A 668 -5.39 -21.57 -27.50
N THR A 669 -5.73 -20.66 -28.42
CA THR A 669 -6.07 -19.26 -28.11
C THR A 669 -7.58 -18.96 -28.15
N GLY A 670 -8.41 -19.97 -28.41
CA GLY A 670 -9.87 -19.86 -28.56
C GLY A 670 -10.64 -19.44 -27.30
N GLU A 671 -11.82 -18.84 -27.48
CA GLU A 671 -12.69 -18.46 -26.36
C GLU A 671 -13.53 -19.65 -25.87
N HIS A 672 -13.64 -19.83 -24.56
CA HIS A 672 -14.39 -20.94 -23.94
C HIS A 672 -15.59 -20.42 -23.15
N LEU A 673 -16.81 -20.73 -23.63
CA LEU A 673 -18.06 -20.31 -23.01
C LEU A 673 -18.80 -21.54 -22.47
N GLY A 674 -19.07 -21.55 -21.15
CA GLY A 674 -19.76 -22.68 -20.53
C GLY A 674 -20.16 -22.52 -19.07
N SER A 675 -20.96 -23.46 -18.57
CA SER A 675 -21.34 -23.46 -17.14
C SER A 675 -20.19 -23.93 -16.24
N TYR A 676 -19.34 -24.81 -16.77
CA TYR A 676 -18.13 -25.34 -16.16
C TYR A 676 -16.99 -25.35 -17.19
N ASN A 677 -15.83 -24.80 -16.84
CA ASN A 677 -14.61 -24.84 -17.66
C ASN A 677 -13.47 -25.45 -16.83
N LEU A 678 -12.90 -26.59 -17.24
CA LEU A 678 -11.73 -27.24 -16.66
C LEU A 678 -10.51 -27.04 -17.59
N ILE A 679 -9.33 -26.71 -17.09
CA ILE A 679 -8.17 -26.44 -17.97
C ILE A 679 -6.90 -27.11 -17.44
N ALA A 680 -6.25 -27.89 -18.30
CA ALA A 680 -5.11 -28.79 -18.05
C ALA A 680 -3.89 -28.53 -18.98
N GLY A 681 -3.94 -27.56 -19.91
CA GLY A 681 -2.95 -27.36 -20.99
C GLY A 681 -2.00 -26.17 -20.86
N THR A 682 -1.77 -25.44 -21.95
CA THR A 682 -0.99 -24.17 -21.97
C THR A 682 -1.76 -23.00 -22.61
N GLY A 683 -3.01 -23.20 -23.02
CA GLY A 683 -3.82 -22.22 -23.74
C GLY A 683 -4.07 -20.91 -22.99
N ILE A 684 -4.24 -19.83 -23.75
CA ILE A 684 -4.29 -18.43 -23.26
C ILE A 684 -5.61 -17.72 -23.61
N GLY A 685 -6.60 -18.44 -24.13
CA GLY A 685 -7.90 -17.87 -24.50
C GLY A 685 -8.73 -17.38 -23.30
N ALA A 686 -9.58 -16.37 -23.55
CA ALA A 686 -10.50 -15.84 -22.56
C ALA A 686 -11.63 -16.84 -22.24
N GLN A 687 -12.01 -16.94 -20.97
CA GLN A 687 -13.02 -17.90 -20.52
C GLN A 687 -14.13 -17.24 -19.72
N TYR A 688 -15.36 -17.67 -20.00
CA TYR A 688 -16.56 -17.12 -19.42
C TYR A 688 -17.44 -18.26 -18.90
N GLY A 689 -17.75 -18.27 -17.60
CA GLY A 689 -18.61 -19.32 -17.05
C GLY A 689 -19.04 -19.16 -15.58
N SER A 690 -20.03 -19.95 -15.16
CA SER A 690 -20.49 -19.91 -13.76
C SER A 690 -19.47 -20.54 -12.79
N ARG A 691 -18.83 -21.64 -13.19
CA ARG A 691 -17.77 -22.31 -12.43
C ARG A 691 -16.56 -22.56 -13.32
N GLN A 692 -15.36 -22.36 -12.82
CA GLN A 692 -14.12 -22.64 -13.57
C GLN A 692 -13.13 -23.40 -12.67
N GLU A 693 -12.31 -24.28 -13.24
CA GLU A 693 -11.40 -25.19 -12.53
C GLU A 693 -10.06 -25.27 -13.31
N ILE A 694 -9.03 -24.55 -12.87
CA ILE A 694 -7.81 -24.33 -13.64
C ILE A 694 -6.64 -25.07 -12.99
N ILE A 695 -6.15 -26.11 -13.67
CA ILE A 695 -5.18 -27.10 -13.19
C ILE A 695 -3.88 -27.10 -14.02
N ASN A 696 -3.56 -25.98 -14.69
CA ASN A 696 -2.54 -25.91 -15.73
C ASN A 696 -1.68 -24.63 -15.73
N THR A 697 -0.84 -24.45 -16.76
CA THR A 697 0.08 -23.31 -16.99
C THR A 697 -0.49 -22.22 -17.93
N GLY A 698 -1.81 -22.14 -18.08
CA GLY A 698 -2.46 -21.23 -19.03
C GLY A 698 -2.66 -19.84 -18.45
N ASN A 699 -2.24 -18.81 -19.19
CA ASN A 699 -2.23 -17.41 -18.73
C ASN A 699 -3.36 -16.57 -19.37
N GLY A 700 -4.55 -17.16 -19.49
CA GLY A 700 -5.75 -16.47 -20.01
C GLY A 700 -6.38 -15.50 -19.00
N ILE A 701 -7.53 -14.92 -19.36
CA ILE A 701 -8.36 -14.13 -18.43
C ILE A 701 -9.64 -14.90 -18.11
N HIS A 702 -9.94 -15.01 -16.82
CA HIS A 702 -10.94 -15.91 -16.27
C HIS A 702 -12.10 -15.11 -15.64
N TYR A 703 -13.25 -15.08 -16.30
CA TYR A 703 -14.45 -14.40 -15.81
C TYR A 703 -15.51 -15.41 -15.36
N GLY A 704 -15.74 -15.52 -14.05
CA GLY A 704 -16.75 -16.46 -13.54
C GLY A 704 -17.13 -16.31 -12.08
N SER A 705 -18.34 -16.72 -11.70
CA SER A 705 -18.83 -16.45 -10.34
C SER A 705 -18.15 -17.30 -9.27
N HIS A 706 -17.73 -18.53 -9.62
CA HIS A 706 -16.96 -19.44 -8.77
C HIS A 706 -15.72 -19.97 -9.51
N ASN A 707 -14.55 -19.38 -9.29
CA ASN A 707 -13.29 -19.90 -9.85
C ASN A 707 -12.62 -20.84 -8.85
N THR A 708 -12.00 -21.92 -9.33
CA THR A 708 -11.26 -22.92 -8.56
C THR A 708 -9.92 -23.15 -9.25
N LEU A 709 -8.79 -23.17 -8.53
CA LEU A 709 -7.47 -23.32 -9.16
C LEU A 709 -6.56 -24.27 -8.39
N SER A 710 -5.90 -25.19 -9.09
CA SER A 710 -4.93 -26.14 -8.52
C SER A 710 -3.72 -26.43 -9.43
N GLY A 711 -3.39 -25.57 -10.40
CA GLY A 711 -2.20 -25.71 -11.27
C GLY A 711 -1.44 -24.40 -11.55
N THR A 712 -0.24 -24.52 -12.09
CA THR A 712 0.82 -23.50 -12.09
C THR A 712 0.68 -22.43 -13.20
N GLY A 713 -0.49 -21.82 -13.32
CA GLY A 713 -0.84 -20.85 -14.36
C GLY A 713 -1.17 -19.49 -13.78
N ASP A 714 -0.73 -18.44 -14.47
CA ASP A 714 -0.71 -17.06 -13.97
C ASP A 714 -1.81 -16.20 -14.60
N GLY A 715 -2.96 -16.81 -14.93
CA GLY A 715 -4.11 -16.12 -15.50
C GLY A 715 -4.83 -15.21 -14.50
N GLN A 716 -5.18 -13.99 -14.93
CA GLN A 716 -5.94 -13.03 -14.10
C GLN A 716 -7.40 -13.47 -13.95
N GLN A 717 -7.93 -13.39 -12.72
CA GLN A 717 -9.26 -13.91 -12.41
C GLN A 717 -10.16 -12.87 -11.75
N TYR A 718 -11.42 -12.88 -12.19
CA TYR A 718 -12.49 -12.00 -11.71
C TYR A 718 -13.72 -12.84 -11.37
N GLY A 719 -14.15 -12.81 -10.10
CA GLY A 719 -15.30 -13.59 -9.67
C GLY A 719 -15.93 -13.15 -8.35
N SER A 720 -17.01 -13.81 -7.94
CA SER A 720 -17.62 -13.56 -6.63
C SER A 720 -16.97 -14.41 -5.54
N VAL A 721 -16.63 -15.66 -5.88
CA VAL A 721 -16.03 -16.67 -5.01
C VAL A 721 -14.80 -17.27 -5.68
N GLN A 722 -13.62 -17.12 -5.08
CA GLN A 722 -12.38 -17.74 -5.54
C GLN A 722 -11.96 -18.85 -4.56
N ASN A 723 -11.67 -20.06 -5.05
CA ASN A 723 -11.12 -21.17 -4.25
C ASN A 723 -9.75 -21.56 -4.81
N ILE A 724 -8.68 -21.17 -4.13
CA ILE A 724 -7.34 -21.17 -4.71
C ILE A 724 -6.44 -22.13 -3.90
N THR A 725 -5.97 -23.17 -4.58
CA THR A 725 -5.12 -24.24 -4.03
C THR A 725 -3.88 -24.49 -4.91
N ASN A 726 -3.55 -23.56 -5.82
CA ASN A 726 -2.40 -23.64 -6.71
C ASN A 726 -1.22 -22.79 -6.20
N SER A 727 -0.17 -22.71 -7.05
CA SER A 727 1.02 -21.88 -6.85
C SER A 727 1.17 -20.79 -7.92
N GLY A 728 0.07 -20.35 -8.55
CA GLY A 728 0.07 -19.30 -9.59
C GLY A 728 0.13 -17.90 -8.97
N GLY A 729 0.93 -17.01 -9.55
CA GLY A 729 1.42 -15.78 -8.91
C GLY A 729 0.76 -14.46 -9.33
N GLN A 730 -0.46 -14.48 -9.88
CA GLN A 730 -1.14 -13.26 -10.37
C GLN A 730 -2.44 -12.90 -9.64
N LEU A 731 -3.05 -11.78 -10.03
CA LEU A 731 -4.04 -11.05 -9.25
C LEU A 731 -5.40 -11.75 -9.12
N HIS A 732 -5.91 -11.75 -7.90
CA HIS A 732 -7.16 -12.43 -7.51
C HIS A 732 -8.21 -11.44 -6.98
N PHE A 733 -9.20 -11.10 -7.81
CA PHE A 733 -10.27 -10.15 -7.46
C PHE A 733 -11.61 -10.83 -7.19
N GLY A 734 -12.21 -10.57 -6.02
CA GLY A 734 -13.58 -11.00 -5.77
C GLY A 734 -14.28 -10.44 -4.54
N SER A 735 -15.35 -11.10 -4.10
CA SER A 735 -16.10 -10.74 -2.88
C SER A 735 -15.74 -11.67 -1.70
N TYR A 736 -15.42 -12.93 -2.01
CA TYR A 736 -14.99 -13.95 -1.06
C TYR A 736 -13.85 -14.77 -1.68
N ASN A 737 -12.66 -14.73 -1.09
CA ASN A 737 -11.54 -15.58 -1.47
C ASN A 737 -11.32 -16.64 -0.38
N ASN A 738 -11.09 -17.89 -0.77
CA ASN A 738 -10.81 -19.01 0.12
C ASN A 738 -9.56 -19.75 -0.37
N LEU A 739 -8.55 -19.83 0.50
CA LEU A 739 -7.17 -20.06 0.11
C LEU A 739 -6.59 -21.23 0.92
N SER A 740 -6.14 -22.25 0.21
CA SER A 740 -5.50 -23.44 0.78
C SER A 740 -4.35 -23.98 -0.08
N GLY A 741 -3.70 -23.09 -0.84
CA GLY A 741 -2.55 -23.39 -1.69
C GLY A 741 -1.27 -22.70 -1.23
N GLU A 742 -0.23 -22.90 -2.04
CA GLU A 742 1.14 -22.44 -1.83
C GLU A 742 1.51 -21.47 -2.97
N GLY A 743 0.72 -20.39 -3.11
CA GLY A 743 0.80 -19.44 -4.22
C GLY A 743 0.89 -17.99 -3.76
N GLU A 744 1.68 -17.22 -4.50
CA GLU A 744 2.27 -15.96 -4.03
C GLU A 744 1.56 -14.69 -4.57
N GLY A 745 0.44 -14.84 -5.29
CA GLY A 745 -0.24 -13.73 -5.97
C GLY A 745 -1.24 -12.99 -5.08
N ASP A 746 -1.14 -11.65 -5.00
CA ASP A 746 -1.98 -10.81 -4.12
C ASP A 746 -3.50 -11.00 -4.28
N HIS A 747 -4.21 -10.88 -3.15
CA HIS A 747 -5.64 -11.17 -3.04
C HIS A 747 -6.46 -9.97 -2.54
N PHE A 748 -7.50 -9.62 -3.32
CA PHE A 748 -8.38 -8.49 -3.06
C PHE A 748 -9.83 -8.95 -2.97
N ALA A 749 -10.40 -9.00 -1.76
CA ALA A 749 -11.82 -9.28 -1.55
C ALA A 749 -12.37 -8.70 -0.25
N SER A 750 -13.70 -8.50 -0.20
CA SER A 750 -14.38 -8.06 1.04
C SER A 750 -14.19 -9.05 2.20
N SER A 751 -14.05 -10.34 1.89
CA SER A 751 -13.72 -11.41 2.83
C SER A 751 -12.62 -12.31 2.23
N ASN A 752 -11.51 -12.55 2.94
CA ASN A 752 -10.58 -13.64 2.60
C ASN A 752 -10.49 -14.65 3.76
N ILE A 753 -10.36 -15.93 3.43
CA ILE A 753 -10.16 -17.04 4.37
C ILE A 753 -8.89 -17.79 3.97
N LEU A 754 -7.93 -17.91 4.89
CA LEU A 754 -6.64 -18.54 4.64
C LEU A 754 -6.40 -19.75 5.56
N SER A 755 -6.15 -20.89 4.93
CA SER A 755 -5.94 -22.21 5.55
C SER A 755 -4.76 -23.03 4.99
N GLY A 756 -4.13 -22.56 3.90
CA GLY A 756 -2.86 -23.08 3.33
C GLY A 756 -1.71 -22.08 3.53
N ALA A 757 -0.48 -22.45 3.17
CA ALA A 757 0.73 -21.75 3.64
C ALA A 757 1.41 -20.83 2.62
N GLY A 758 0.83 -20.63 1.43
CA GLY A 758 1.30 -19.67 0.42
C GLY A 758 1.41 -18.23 0.94
N THR A 759 2.33 -17.48 0.33
CA THR A 759 2.84 -16.19 0.80
C THR A 759 2.52 -15.08 -0.20
N GLY A 760 1.35 -14.46 -0.02
CA GLY A 760 0.85 -13.34 -0.82
C GLY A 760 -0.13 -12.47 -0.01
N LYS A 761 -0.17 -11.16 -0.28
CA LYS A 761 -0.78 -10.19 0.64
C LYS A 761 -2.30 -10.19 0.57
N GLN A 762 -2.92 -10.01 1.75
CA GLN A 762 -4.35 -10.21 1.96
C GLN A 762 -5.05 -8.88 2.31
N TYR A 763 -5.81 -8.34 1.35
CA TYR A 763 -6.53 -7.07 1.49
C TYR A 763 -8.04 -7.30 1.57
N GLY A 764 -8.71 -6.77 2.61
CA GLY A 764 -10.15 -6.93 2.76
C GLY A 764 -10.81 -6.20 3.93
N SER A 765 -12.12 -6.41 4.10
CA SER A 765 -12.90 -5.86 5.22
C SER A 765 -12.96 -6.83 6.40
N TYR A 766 -12.99 -8.13 6.11
CA TYR A 766 -13.00 -9.22 7.08
C TYR A 766 -12.00 -10.30 6.68
N GLN A 767 -11.18 -10.78 7.62
CA GLN A 767 -10.25 -11.90 7.40
C GLN A 767 -10.46 -12.99 8.47
N PHE A 768 -10.45 -14.26 8.04
CA PHE A 768 -10.38 -15.41 8.94
C PHE A 768 -9.13 -16.23 8.60
N ILE A 769 -8.17 -16.29 9.52
CA ILE A 769 -6.87 -16.97 9.29
C ILE A 769 -6.64 -18.04 10.36
N SER A 770 -6.57 -19.30 9.92
CA SER A 770 -6.36 -20.47 10.78
C SER A 770 -5.01 -21.18 10.55
N ASN A 771 -4.23 -20.77 9.55
CA ASN A 771 -2.95 -21.39 9.20
C ASN A 771 -1.72 -20.53 9.55
N SER A 772 -0.52 -21.11 9.44
CA SER A 772 0.77 -20.47 9.59
C SER A 772 1.25 -19.69 8.36
N GLY A 773 0.39 -18.85 7.78
CA GLY A 773 0.85 -17.79 6.86
C GLY A 773 1.78 -16.84 7.64
N ASN A 774 2.94 -16.52 7.08
CA ASN A 774 4.02 -15.84 7.80
C ASN A 774 4.19 -14.35 7.43
N GLU A 775 3.27 -13.81 6.61
CA GLU A 775 3.33 -12.45 6.08
C GLU A 775 2.16 -11.57 6.55
N GLU A 776 1.95 -10.43 5.88
CA GLU A 776 1.17 -9.30 6.38
C GLU A 776 -0.32 -9.37 5.98
N HIS A 777 -1.20 -9.12 6.95
CA HIS A 777 -2.66 -9.16 6.77
C HIS A 777 -3.30 -7.81 7.16
N TYR A 778 -4.09 -7.23 6.25
CA TYR A 778 -4.70 -5.90 6.43
C TYR A 778 -6.23 -5.95 6.31
N ALA A 779 -6.94 -5.66 7.40
CA ALA A 779 -8.40 -5.53 7.40
C ALA A 779 -8.99 -4.78 8.59
N ILE A 780 -10.28 -4.43 8.46
CA ILE A 780 -11.09 -3.77 9.49
C ILE A 780 -11.40 -4.73 10.64
N LYS A 781 -11.80 -5.98 10.33
CA LYS A 781 -11.94 -7.07 11.31
C LYS A 781 -11.05 -8.27 10.97
N ASN A 782 -10.24 -8.69 11.94
CA ASN A 782 -9.49 -9.94 11.89
C ASN A 782 -10.03 -10.95 12.93
N ASP A 783 -10.12 -12.22 12.53
CA ASP A 783 -10.50 -13.35 13.38
C ASP A 783 -9.41 -14.43 13.27
N LEU A 784 -8.58 -14.56 14.31
CA LEU A 784 -7.26 -15.18 14.22
C LEU A 784 -7.12 -16.39 15.14
N SER A 785 -6.69 -17.52 14.57
CA SER A 785 -6.47 -18.78 15.30
C SER A 785 -5.19 -19.54 14.94
N GLY A 786 -4.55 -19.23 13.80
CA GLY A 786 -3.34 -19.89 13.30
C GLY A 786 -2.02 -19.43 13.94
N SER A 787 -1.01 -20.31 13.91
CA SER A 787 0.27 -20.13 14.61
C SER A 787 1.39 -19.44 13.79
N GLY A 788 1.05 -18.77 12.69
CA GLY A 788 2.03 -18.12 11.79
C GLY A 788 2.73 -16.90 12.38
N SER A 789 3.98 -16.66 11.99
CA SER A 789 4.87 -15.69 12.64
C SER A 789 4.70 -14.23 12.20
N GLY A 790 4.05 -13.95 11.07
CA GLY A 790 3.85 -12.58 10.56
C GLY A 790 3.05 -11.69 11.52
N ASP A 791 3.14 -10.37 11.36
CA ASP A 791 2.42 -9.42 12.22
C ASP A 791 1.03 -9.05 11.67
N LYS A 792 0.10 -8.69 12.56
CA LYS A 792 -1.31 -8.47 12.21
C LYS A 792 -1.86 -7.14 12.73
N TYR A 793 -2.59 -6.43 11.87
CA TYR A 793 -3.06 -5.06 12.09
C TYR A 793 -4.58 -4.94 11.84
N GLY A 794 -5.31 -4.30 12.75
CA GLY A 794 -6.74 -4.04 12.58
C GLY A 794 -7.37 -3.22 13.71
N THR A 795 -8.49 -2.55 13.43
CA THR A 795 -9.18 -1.68 14.41
C THR A 795 -10.13 -2.44 15.33
N TYR A 796 -10.61 -3.63 14.92
CA TYR A 796 -11.40 -4.54 15.76
C TYR A 796 -10.91 -5.99 15.57
N SER A 797 -10.24 -6.56 16.56
CA SER A 797 -9.56 -7.86 16.43
C SER A 797 -10.02 -8.87 17.48
N ILE A 798 -10.36 -10.08 17.04
CA ILE A 798 -10.66 -11.22 17.93
C ILE A 798 -9.47 -12.18 17.85
N ILE A 799 -8.73 -12.27 18.96
CA ILE A 799 -7.48 -13.03 19.06
C ILE A 799 -7.74 -14.27 19.92
N ASN A 800 -7.71 -15.46 19.30
CA ASN A 800 -7.84 -16.71 20.04
C ASN A 800 -6.50 -17.12 20.67
N SER A 801 -6.53 -17.88 21.78
CA SER A 801 -5.34 -18.17 22.60
C SER A 801 -4.36 -19.19 22.00
N THR A 802 -4.42 -19.40 20.68
CA THR A 802 -3.50 -20.21 19.86
C THR A 802 -2.79 -19.39 18.77
N ALA A 803 -3.14 -18.11 18.60
CA ALA A 803 -2.63 -17.28 17.52
C ALA A 803 -1.17 -16.84 17.73
N GLY A 804 -0.36 -16.88 16.66
CA GLY A 804 1.06 -16.47 16.65
C GLY A 804 1.31 -15.09 16.01
N GLY A 805 2.56 -14.60 16.12
CA GLY A 805 2.98 -13.26 15.66
C GLY A 805 2.63 -12.13 16.62
N THR A 806 2.98 -10.89 16.28
CA THR A 806 2.69 -9.69 17.09
C THR A 806 1.43 -8.99 16.56
N HIS A 807 0.52 -8.61 17.47
CA HIS A 807 -0.81 -8.09 17.10
C HIS A 807 -1.01 -6.67 17.62
N TYR A 808 -1.53 -5.78 16.78
CA TYR A 808 -1.72 -4.36 17.11
C TYR A 808 -3.15 -3.90 16.81
N GLY A 809 -3.82 -3.28 17.79
CA GLY A 809 -5.21 -2.82 17.69
C GLY A 809 -5.66 -2.02 18.92
N VAL A 810 -6.80 -1.33 18.81
CA VAL A 810 -7.26 -0.31 19.80
C VAL A 810 -8.44 -0.78 20.68
N TYR A 811 -9.11 -1.88 20.32
CA TYR A 811 -10.17 -2.50 21.14
C TYR A 811 -10.09 -4.03 21.05
N SER A 812 -10.17 -4.69 22.22
CA SER A 812 -10.02 -6.15 22.37
C SER A 812 -11.03 -6.72 23.37
N GLU A 813 -11.85 -7.67 22.94
CA GLU A 813 -12.79 -8.40 23.81
C GLU A 813 -12.18 -9.75 24.23
N VAL A 814 -11.83 -9.90 25.51
CA VAL A 814 -11.11 -11.08 26.01
C VAL A 814 -12.05 -12.05 26.73
N LEU A 815 -12.50 -13.06 25.99
CA LEU A 815 -13.52 -14.04 26.42
C LEU A 815 -12.97 -15.25 27.19
N LYS A 816 -11.64 -15.34 27.39
CA LYS A 816 -11.00 -16.44 28.12
C LYS A 816 -11.04 -16.18 29.62
N SER A 817 -11.73 -17.04 30.38
CA SER A 817 -11.81 -16.95 31.85
C SER A 817 -10.41 -16.93 32.49
N GLY A 818 -10.10 -15.87 33.26
CA GLY A 818 -8.78 -15.64 33.85
C GLY A 818 -7.82 -14.83 32.97
N SER A 819 -8.29 -14.29 31.85
CA SER A 819 -7.59 -13.33 30.99
C SER A 819 -8.40 -12.03 30.90
N TYR A 820 -7.77 -10.93 30.46
CA TYR A 820 -8.31 -9.58 30.61
C TYR A 820 -8.00 -8.72 29.36
N ALA A 821 -8.89 -7.78 29.02
CA ALA A 821 -8.67 -6.84 27.90
C ALA A 821 -7.47 -5.91 28.13
N ALA A 822 -7.24 -5.51 29.39
CA ALA A 822 -5.95 -5.05 29.90
C ALA A 822 -5.94 -5.28 31.43
N TYR A 823 -4.93 -5.98 31.94
CA TYR A 823 -4.73 -6.20 33.38
C TYR A 823 -3.30 -6.69 33.61
N PHE A 824 -2.64 -6.09 34.59
CA PHE A 824 -1.28 -6.43 34.98
C PHE A 824 -1.31 -6.76 36.47
N LEU A 825 -0.95 -8.00 36.84
CA LEU A 825 -0.92 -8.45 38.23
C LEU A 825 0.54 -8.49 38.71
N GLY A 826 0.97 -7.40 39.34
CA GLY A 826 2.38 -7.09 39.59
C GLY A 826 2.79 -5.83 38.84
N ASP A 827 4.05 -5.44 38.99
CA ASP A 827 4.52 -4.10 38.61
C ASP A 827 4.54 -3.93 37.09
N VAL A 828 3.86 -2.87 36.61
CA VAL A 828 3.77 -2.56 35.18
C VAL A 828 5.02 -1.80 34.76
N ASN A 829 5.76 -2.34 33.80
CA ASN A 829 6.99 -1.75 33.30
C ASN A 829 6.77 -1.22 31.87
N ILE A 830 6.91 0.09 31.67
CA ILE A 830 6.82 0.72 30.34
C ILE A 830 8.19 1.28 29.96
N GLY A 831 8.84 0.72 28.95
CA GLY A 831 10.16 1.14 28.49
C GLY A 831 10.58 0.37 27.24
N THR A 832 11.64 0.82 26.57
CA THR A 832 12.17 0.17 25.36
C THR A 832 13.31 -0.82 25.65
N THR A 833 13.85 -0.81 26.87
CA THR A 833 14.89 -1.73 27.37
C THR A 833 14.73 -1.95 28.88
N THR A 834 15.34 -3.00 29.43
CA THR A 834 15.35 -3.26 30.87
C THR A 834 16.05 -2.17 31.70
N SER A 835 16.79 -1.25 31.07
CA SER A 835 17.50 -0.15 31.72
C SER A 835 16.76 1.20 31.69
N ASN A 836 15.57 1.27 31.07
CA ASN A 836 14.72 2.46 31.04
C ASN A 836 13.23 2.14 31.32
N MET A 837 12.96 1.08 32.08
CA MET A 837 11.60 0.68 32.42
C MET A 837 11.01 1.62 33.48
N TYR A 838 9.91 2.28 33.13
CA TYR A 838 9.08 2.98 34.09
C TYR A 838 8.20 1.99 34.85
N GLN A 839 8.60 1.67 36.09
CA GLN A 839 7.93 0.70 36.95
C GLN A 839 6.83 1.38 37.78
N PHE A 840 5.57 1.04 37.52
CA PHE A 840 4.40 1.57 38.21
C PHE A 840 4.24 1.00 39.63
N PRO A 841 3.74 1.78 40.62
CA PRO A 841 3.54 1.32 41.99
C PRO A 841 2.56 0.15 42.13
N ALA A 842 2.90 -0.82 42.98
CA ALA A 842 2.07 -1.99 43.30
C ALA A 842 0.75 -1.67 44.04
N SER A 843 0.52 -0.42 44.45
CA SER A 843 -0.70 0.06 45.10
C SER A 843 -1.20 1.35 44.45
N ARG A 844 -2.51 1.62 44.59
CA ARG A 844 -3.13 2.88 44.15
C ARG A 844 -2.80 4.00 45.14
N GLY A 845 -2.67 5.23 44.65
CA GLY A 845 -2.60 6.42 45.50
C GLY A 845 -3.93 6.67 46.22
N THR A 846 -3.88 7.49 47.27
CA THR A 846 -5.06 8.06 47.91
C THR A 846 -5.55 9.30 47.17
N ASP A 847 -6.64 9.90 47.64
CA ASP A 847 -7.02 11.25 47.25
C ASP A 847 -5.83 12.22 47.49
N ASP A 848 -5.76 13.28 46.67
CA ASP A 848 -4.70 14.29 46.60
C ASP A 848 -3.26 13.79 46.29
N GLN A 849 -3.13 12.59 45.72
CA GLN A 849 -1.87 12.05 45.20
C GLN A 849 -1.83 11.97 43.67
N ILE A 850 -0.66 12.24 43.07
CA ILE A 850 -0.38 12.00 41.64
C ILE A 850 0.83 11.08 41.47
N MET A 851 0.98 10.47 40.29
CA MET A 851 2.19 9.71 39.96
C MET A 851 3.30 10.64 39.44
N GLN A 852 4.50 10.49 40.00
CA GLN A 852 5.71 11.17 39.55
C GLN A 852 6.82 10.15 39.26
N THR A 853 7.60 10.41 38.21
CA THR A 853 8.78 9.63 37.81
C THR A 853 10.06 10.24 38.38
N ASP A 854 10.97 9.44 38.94
CA ASP A 854 12.33 9.90 39.24
C ASP A 854 13.26 9.85 38.01
N ALA A 855 14.46 10.44 38.14
CA ALA A 855 15.46 10.48 37.06
C ALA A 855 16.16 9.12 36.79
N SER A 856 15.78 8.05 37.50
CA SER A 856 16.20 6.66 37.26
C SER A 856 15.08 5.79 36.67
N GLY A 857 13.87 6.33 36.50
CA GLY A 857 12.71 5.65 35.92
C GLY A 857 11.70 5.11 36.93
N ASN A 858 11.93 5.21 38.24
CA ASN A 858 10.96 4.69 39.21
C ASN A 858 9.72 5.59 39.25
N ILE A 859 8.51 5.03 39.20
CA ILE A 859 7.27 5.78 39.41
C ILE A 859 6.81 5.61 40.86
N SER A 860 6.39 6.72 41.48
CA SER A 860 5.84 6.74 42.84
C SER A 860 4.61 7.62 42.94
N TRP A 861 3.74 7.38 43.92
CA TRP A 861 2.65 8.30 44.27
C TRP A 861 3.18 9.36 45.24
N VAL A 862 3.03 10.63 44.87
CA VAL A 862 3.44 11.80 45.66
C VAL A 862 2.23 12.69 45.95
N ASN A 863 2.24 13.35 47.10
CA ASN A 863 1.21 14.36 47.40
C ASN A 863 1.44 15.60 46.51
N THR A 864 0.36 16.25 46.09
CA THR A 864 0.42 17.44 45.22
C THR A 864 1.17 18.63 45.83
N THR A 865 1.31 18.69 47.15
CA THR A 865 1.99 19.77 47.89
C THR A 865 3.52 19.73 47.83
N SER A 866 4.15 18.70 47.23
CA SER A 866 5.60 18.49 47.25
C SER A 866 6.29 18.59 45.88
N ILE A 867 5.72 19.31 44.92
CA ILE A 867 6.20 19.41 43.53
C ILE A 867 6.18 20.85 43.00
N GLY A 868 7.27 21.59 43.28
CA GLY A 868 7.57 22.92 42.74
C GLY A 868 7.98 22.92 41.26
N ALA A 869 8.09 24.12 40.65
CA ALA A 869 8.15 24.30 39.21
C ALA A 869 9.54 24.69 38.66
N GLN A 870 10.09 23.87 37.77
CA GLN A 870 11.48 23.93 37.31
C GLN A 870 11.78 24.98 36.21
N LYS A 871 11.60 26.28 36.54
CA LYS A 871 12.08 27.56 35.90
C LYS A 871 10.98 28.62 35.85
N LEU A 872 11.28 29.93 35.95
CA LEU A 872 12.57 30.55 36.31
C LEU A 872 12.84 30.43 37.83
N ASN A 873 11.87 29.93 38.56
CA ASN A 873 11.84 29.83 40.00
C ASN A 873 11.34 28.46 40.49
N ASP A 874 12.28 27.57 40.83
CA ASP A 874 12.08 26.62 41.93
C ASP A 874 12.11 27.36 43.30
N LEU A 875 11.70 28.63 43.35
CA LEU A 875 11.78 29.50 44.53
C LEU A 875 10.72 29.06 45.54
N SER A 876 11.13 28.26 46.52
CA SER A 876 10.44 28.12 47.81
C SER A 876 10.38 29.45 48.59
N ASP A 877 11.11 30.46 48.12
CA ASP A 877 11.27 31.82 48.61
C ASP A 877 10.47 32.88 47.80
N ALA A 878 9.69 32.46 46.78
CA ALA A 878 8.79 33.37 46.03
C ALA A 878 7.62 33.90 46.85
N LYS A 879 7.36 33.29 48.02
CA LYS A 879 6.67 33.86 49.16
C LYS A 879 7.54 33.63 50.40
N SER A 880 7.54 34.54 51.38
CA SER A 880 8.09 34.25 52.73
C SER A 880 7.07 33.59 53.69
N ASP A 881 5.89 33.21 53.18
CA ASP A 881 4.84 32.41 53.85
C ASP A 881 5.39 31.10 54.42
N ASN A 882 5.65 31.11 55.72
CA ASN A 882 6.28 30.01 56.46
C ASN A 882 5.52 29.68 57.76
N ASP A 883 4.42 30.39 58.05
CA ASP A 883 3.46 30.12 59.12
C ASP A 883 2.12 29.56 58.59
N GLY A 884 1.82 29.75 57.30
CA GLY A 884 0.79 29.04 56.56
C GLY A 884 -0.56 29.75 56.47
N THR A 885 -0.59 31.08 56.50
CA THR A 885 -1.80 31.88 56.24
C THR A 885 -1.66 32.76 54.99
N ASP A 886 -2.71 32.74 54.16
CA ASP A 886 -2.68 33.27 52.78
C ASP A 886 -3.18 34.74 52.74
N ASP A 887 -2.77 35.56 53.71
CA ASP A 887 -3.32 36.90 53.98
C ASP A 887 -2.42 38.13 53.73
N GLY A 888 -1.08 38.04 53.74
CA GLY A 888 -0.22 39.22 53.45
C GLY A 888 1.26 39.00 53.11
N SER A 889 1.66 37.78 52.74
CA SER A 889 3.08 37.38 52.60
C SER A 889 3.90 38.20 51.59
N SER A 890 5.17 38.48 51.92
CA SER A 890 6.15 39.13 51.03
C SER A 890 6.58 38.23 49.87
N VAL A 891 7.00 38.83 48.75
CA VAL A 891 7.41 38.17 47.49
C VAL A 891 8.87 38.51 47.15
N PHE A 892 9.75 37.50 47.17
CA PHE A 892 11.18 37.68 46.86
C PHE A 892 11.61 36.84 45.65
N ILE A 893 12.38 37.44 44.73
CA ILE A 893 12.74 36.85 43.43
C ILE A 893 14.20 37.16 43.10
N GLY A 894 15.12 36.34 43.62
CA GLY A 894 16.55 36.45 43.33
C GLY A 894 17.41 35.68 44.34
N VAL A 895 18.69 35.50 44.02
CA VAL A 895 19.63 34.82 44.94
C VAL A 895 19.72 35.61 46.24
N ASP A 896 19.39 34.96 47.34
CA ASP A 896 19.35 35.50 48.70
C ASP A 896 18.55 36.83 48.78
N ALA A 897 17.46 36.96 48.01
CA ALA A 897 16.49 38.06 48.18
C ALA A 897 15.62 37.78 49.41
N GLY A 898 15.41 38.78 50.27
CA GLY A 898 14.59 38.61 51.49
C GLY A 898 15.08 37.56 52.50
N ASN A 899 16.34 37.11 52.43
CA ASN A 899 16.83 35.95 53.19
C ASN A 899 16.64 36.03 54.71
N ASN A 900 16.55 37.25 55.28
CA ASN A 900 16.35 37.49 56.71
C ASN A 900 15.01 38.17 57.03
N ASP A 901 14.06 38.19 56.09
CA ASP A 901 12.64 38.57 56.33
C ASP A 901 12.08 37.69 57.45
N ASP A 902 11.41 38.30 58.43
CA ASP A 902 11.00 37.58 59.65
C ASP A 902 9.83 36.59 59.44
N GLY A 903 9.27 36.56 58.22
CA GLY A 903 8.19 35.67 57.80
C GLY A 903 6.79 36.16 58.17
N THR A 904 6.64 37.43 58.58
CA THR A 904 5.32 38.03 58.86
C THR A 904 4.71 38.69 57.61
N ASP A 905 3.44 39.13 57.70
CA ASP A 905 2.62 39.71 56.61
C ASP A 905 3.07 41.10 56.11
N ASN A 906 4.37 41.26 55.89
CA ASN A 906 5.01 42.54 55.58
C ASN A 906 4.71 43.05 54.16
N LEU A 907 4.05 42.29 53.27
CA LEU A 907 3.65 42.73 51.93
C LEU A 907 4.80 43.31 51.06
N ASN A 908 6.05 42.87 51.27
CA ASN A 908 7.23 43.37 50.53
C ASN A 908 7.34 42.74 49.13
N VAL A 909 8.01 43.41 48.18
CA VAL A 909 8.29 42.88 46.83
C VAL A 909 9.74 43.13 46.44
N GLY A 910 10.61 42.12 46.51
CA GLY A 910 12.05 42.24 46.22
C GLY A 910 12.49 41.42 45.00
N ILE A 911 13.15 42.03 44.01
CA ILE A 911 13.56 41.36 42.77
C ILE A 911 15.03 41.65 42.45
N GLY A 912 15.91 40.65 42.59
CA GLY A 912 17.34 40.77 42.31
C GLY A 912 18.22 40.07 43.35
N ILE A 913 19.53 40.00 43.07
CA ILE A 913 20.51 39.39 43.98
C ILE A 913 20.64 40.26 45.24
N TYR A 914 20.47 39.65 46.41
CA TYR A 914 20.44 40.32 47.72
C TYR A 914 19.44 41.49 47.86
N ALA A 915 18.36 41.53 47.08
CA ALA A 915 17.33 42.55 47.22
C ALA A 915 16.58 42.37 48.55
N MET A 916 16.49 43.42 49.38
CA MET A 916 15.91 43.39 50.73
C MET A 916 16.44 42.26 51.64
N ARG A 917 17.70 41.83 51.49
CA ARG A 917 18.21 40.65 52.20
C ARG A 917 18.11 40.74 53.72
N ASP A 918 18.55 41.86 54.31
CA ASP A 918 18.58 42.06 55.76
C ASP A 918 17.35 42.87 56.26
N ASN A 919 16.23 42.84 55.51
CA ASN A 919 14.96 43.45 55.95
C ASN A 919 14.31 42.59 57.03
N THR A 920 14.03 43.12 58.22
CA THR A 920 13.46 42.33 59.33
C THR A 920 11.97 42.55 59.55
N THR A 921 11.51 43.78 59.81
CA THR A 921 10.10 44.07 60.15
C THR A 921 9.46 45.16 59.29
N GLY A 922 10.20 45.74 58.33
CA GLY A 922 9.70 46.81 57.47
C GLY A 922 8.60 46.34 56.51
N GLU A 923 7.45 47.01 56.50
CA GLU A 923 6.27 46.69 55.67
C GLU A 923 6.22 47.43 54.31
N ARG A 924 5.64 46.79 53.30
CA ARG A 924 5.17 47.32 52.00
C ARG A 924 6.25 47.99 51.16
N ASN A 925 7.47 47.53 51.32
CA ASN A 925 8.62 47.96 50.56
C ASN A 925 8.67 47.29 49.18
N THR A 926 9.20 47.98 48.17
CA THR A 926 9.44 47.41 46.84
C THR A 926 10.88 47.67 46.41
N ALA A 927 11.63 46.62 46.08
CA ALA A 927 13.02 46.71 45.67
C ALA A 927 13.29 45.93 44.37
N SER A 928 14.12 46.47 43.49
CA SER A 928 14.46 45.87 42.19
C SER A 928 15.90 46.18 41.78
N GLY A 929 16.80 45.20 41.89
CA GLY A 929 18.22 45.33 41.54
C GLY A 929 19.17 44.67 42.55
N ASP A 930 20.41 44.45 42.11
CA ASP A 930 21.51 43.92 42.93
C ASP A 930 21.78 44.80 44.17
N HIS A 931 21.67 44.22 45.37
CA HIS A 931 21.75 44.91 46.67
C HIS A 931 20.78 46.11 46.82
N SER A 932 19.64 46.10 46.13
CA SER A 932 18.59 47.12 46.35
C SER A 932 17.95 46.92 47.73
N MET A 933 17.90 48.00 48.52
CA MET A 933 17.33 48.02 49.88
C MET A 933 17.91 46.96 50.84
N TYR A 934 19.21 46.68 50.70
CA TYR A 934 19.92 45.55 51.32
C TYR A 934 19.82 45.46 52.86
N GLN A 935 19.86 46.58 53.60
CA GLN A 935 19.85 46.63 55.09
C GLN A 935 18.67 47.42 55.69
N ASN A 936 17.46 47.19 55.21
CA ASN A 936 16.25 47.88 55.67
C ASN A 936 15.60 47.19 56.87
N ASN A 937 16.19 47.29 58.06
CA ASN A 937 15.72 46.59 59.26
C ASN A 937 14.20 46.76 59.49
N ASP A 938 13.74 48.00 59.68
CA ASP A 938 12.37 48.31 60.14
C ASP A 938 11.65 49.40 59.30
N GLY A 939 12.26 49.90 58.21
CA GLY A 939 11.72 50.99 57.39
C GLY A 939 10.58 50.57 56.47
N ASN A 940 9.58 51.45 56.26
CA ASN A 940 8.29 51.09 55.66
C ASN A 940 7.95 51.88 54.39
N GLN A 941 7.19 51.25 53.50
CA GLN A 941 6.60 51.84 52.30
C GLN A 941 7.64 52.45 51.32
N ASN A 942 8.88 51.95 51.34
CA ASN A 942 9.97 52.42 50.49
C ASN A 942 9.93 51.81 49.08
N SER A 943 10.62 52.44 48.12
CA SER A 943 10.72 52.01 46.72
C SER A 943 12.15 52.18 46.20
N ALA A 944 12.82 51.10 45.80
CA ALA A 944 14.25 51.08 45.47
C ALA A 944 14.54 50.34 44.14
N PHE A 945 14.73 51.08 43.05
CA PHE A 945 14.91 50.53 41.71
C PHE A 945 16.31 50.87 41.15
N GLY A 946 17.23 49.91 41.20
CA GLY A 946 18.62 50.05 40.77
C GLY A 946 19.61 49.39 41.73
N SER A 947 20.80 49.08 41.24
CA SER A 947 21.83 48.42 42.05
C SER A 947 22.33 49.34 43.18
N TYR A 948 22.32 48.83 44.41
CA TYR A 948 22.57 49.58 45.65
C TYR A 948 21.66 50.82 45.88
N ALA A 949 20.45 50.85 45.31
CA ALA A 949 19.46 51.88 45.67
C ALA A 949 18.94 51.62 47.10
N LEU A 950 18.90 52.65 47.97
CA LEU A 950 18.48 52.54 49.39
C LEU A 950 19.20 51.44 50.19
N ALA A 951 20.42 51.05 49.82
CA ALA A 951 21.06 49.84 50.35
C ALA A 951 21.29 49.84 51.86
N GLU A 952 21.58 51.00 52.45
CA GLU A 952 21.91 51.18 53.87
C GLU A 952 20.82 52.09 54.52
N ASN A 953 19.55 51.68 54.43
CA ASN A 953 18.39 52.41 54.95
C ASN A 953 17.79 51.73 56.19
N GLU A 954 18.43 51.83 57.36
CA GLU A 954 18.05 51.00 58.52
C GLU A 954 16.58 51.18 58.98
N SER A 955 16.02 52.39 58.90
CA SER A 955 14.71 52.70 59.50
C SER A 955 13.91 53.85 58.85
N GLY A 956 14.33 54.39 57.71
CA GLY A 956 13.61 55.51 57.07
C GLY A 956 12.38 55.07 56.29
N ASP A 957 11.25 55.75 56.46
CA ASP A 957 9.97 55.44 55.80
C ASP A 957 9.71 56.26 54.50
N PHE A 958 8.85 55.77 53.61
CA PHE A 958 8.33 56.49 52.42
C PHE A 958 9.38 57.00 51.41
N ASN A 959 10.59 56.42 51.38
CA ASN A 959 11.66 56.83 50.48
C ASN A 959 11.53 56.21 49.08
N CYS A 960 11.98 56.93 48.05
CA CYS A 960 11.78 56.60 46.64
C CYS A 960 13.08 56.80 45.85
N ALA A 961 13.82 55.72 45.59
CA ALA A 961 15.13 55.71 44.96
C ALA A 961 15.11 55.00 43.60
N PHE A 962 15.47 55.70 42.53
CA PHE A 962 15.52 55.15 41.16
C PHE A 962 16.88 55.45 40.52
N GLY A 963 17.81 54.50 40.56
CA GLY A 963 19.15 54.61 39.99
C GLY A 963 20.22 53.94 40.82
N GLN A 964 21.37 53.65 40.20
CA GLN A 964 22.52 53.03 40.86
C GLN A 964 23.03 53.93 42.01
N GLN A 965 23.10 53.41 43.24
CA GLN A 965 23.43 54.16 44.46
C GLN A 965 22.58 55.44 44.69
N ALA A 966 21.33 55.47 44.23
CA ALA A 966 20.39 56.50 44.67
C ALA A 966 20.02 56.27 46.15
N LEU A 967 20.05 57.32 46.98
CA LEU A 967 19.68 57.25 48.41
C LEU A 967 20.46 56.18 49.21
N PHE A 968 21.71 55.89 48.82
CA PHE A 968 22.50 54.75 49.33
C PHE A 968 22.61 54.65 50.86
N LEU A 969 22.93 55.75 51.56
CA LEU A 969 22.89 55.89 53.03
C LEU A 969 21.73 56.81 53.43
N ASN A 970 20.75 56.33 54.21
CA ASN A 970 19.59 57.12 54.60
C ASN A 970 18.86 56.60 55.86
N GLU A 971 18.81 57.39 56.94
CA GLU A 971 18.06 57.10 58.17
C GLU A 971 16.88 58.09 58.35
N SER A 972 16.15 58.43 57.27
CA SER A 972 15.15 59.51 57.32
C SER A 972 14.07 59.47 56.24
N ASP A 973 12.91 60.07 56.53
CA ASP A 973 11.67 59.78 55.80
C ASP A 973 11.41 60.64 54.56
N GLY A 974 10.68 60.06 53.61
CA GLY A 974 9.98 60.77 52.53
C GLY A 974 10.87 61.37 51.44
N ASN A 975 12.11 60.90 51.30
CA ASN A 975 13.04 61.41 50.29
C ASN A 975 12.83 60.74 48.93
N THR A 976 12.90 61.50 47.84
CA THR A 976 12.82 61.00 46.46
C THR A 976 14.12 61.30 45.72
N ALA A 977 14.84 60.28 45.25
CA ALA A 977 16.10 60.39 44.53
C ALA A 977 16.08 59.60 43.21
N VAL A 978 16.14 60.29 42.08
CA VAL A 978 16.04 59.69 40.73
C VAL A 978 17.28 60.07 39.90
N GLY A 979 18.12 59.08 39.60
CA GLY A 979 19.40 59.24 38.92
C GLY A 979 20.54 58.59 39.70
N ALA A 980 21.57 58.10 39.00
CA ALA A 980 22.67 57.42 39.67
C ALA A 980 23.44 58.36 40.62
N ASN A 981 23.74 57.87 41.81
CA ASN A 981 24.32 58.61 42.94
C ASN A 981 23.50 59.85 43.37
N ALA A 982 22.20 59.93 43.08
CA ALA A 982 21.34 61.00 43.61
C ALA A 982 21.14 60.82 45.13
N LEU A 983 21.31 61.90 45.90
CA LEU A 983 21.11 61.95 47.36
C LEU A 983 21.86 60.87 48.18
N ALA A 984 22.96 60.31 47.66
CA ALA A 984 23.52 59.04 48.13
C ALA A 984 24.08 59.01 49.57
N ASP A 985 24.30 60.14 50.22
CA ASP A 985 24.96 60.26 51.53
C ASP A 985 24.07 60.93 52.60
N ASN A 986 22.74 60.87 52.44
CA ASN A 986 21.74 61.64 53.19
C ASN A 986 21.32 60.96 54.50
N LEU A 987 22.19 61.02 55.51
CA LEU A 987 21.95 60.30 56.75
C LEU A 987 20.68 60.78 57.51
N PHE A 988 20.48 62.10 57.69
CA PHE A 988 19.40 62.64 58.55
C PHE A 988 18.53 63.73 57.88
N GLY A 989 18.46 63.79 56.55
CA GLY A 989 17.59 64.74 55.84
C GLY A 989 16.26 64.09 55.44
N SER A 990 15.13 64.77 55.65
CA SER A 990 13.79 64.27 55.32
C SER A 990 13.10 65.09 54.24
N ALA A 991 12.16 64.50 53.51
CA ALA A 991 11.32 65.15 52.51
C ALA A 991 12.09 65.92 51.40
N ASN A 992 13.27 65.42 51.00
CA ASN A 992 14.05 65.98 49.90
C ASN A 992 13.68 65.37 48.55
N VAL A 993 13.85 66.14 47.47
CA VAL A 993 13.65 65.67 46.09
C VAL A 993 14.92 65.92 45.27
N ALA A 994 15.54 64.87 44.72
CA ALA A 994 16.74 64.94 43.88
C ALA A 994 16.49 64.23 42.53
N LEU A 995 16.66 64.93 41.41
CA LEU A 995 16.47 64.38 40.06
C LEU A 995 17.68 64.70 39.16
N GLY A 996 18.55 63.73 38.94
CA GLY A 996 19.71 63.83 38.04
C GLY A 996 20.95 63.07 38.52
N TYR A 997 21.96 63.01 37.66
CA TYR A 997 23.23 62.32 37.97
C TYR A 997 24.03 63.04 39.06
N THR A 998 24.38 62.32 40.13
CA THR A 998 25.12 62.83 41.30
C THR A 998 24.48 64.10 41.91
N THR A 999 23.15 64.22 41.79
CA THR A 999 22.39 65.36 42.29
C THR A 999 22.25 65.27 43.81
N PHE A 1000 22.57 66.36 44.51
CA PHE A 1000 22.44 66.52 45.96
C PHE A 1000 23.25 65.48 46.79
N ASN A 1001 24.20 64.80 46.15
CA ASN A 1001 25.17 63.88 46.75
C ASN A 1001 26.15 64.59 47.72
N SER A 1002 26.61 63.88 48.74
CA SER A 1002 27.45 64.37 49.85
C SER A 1002 26.84 65.55 50.61
N ASN A 1003 25.55 65.45 50.92
CA ASN A 1003 24.83 66.30 51.86
C ASN A 1003 24.22 65.41 52.95
N VAL A 1004 24.76 65.48 54.16
CA VAL A 1004 24.46 64.54 55.26
C VAL A 1004 23.24 64.98 56.10
N ASN A 1005 22.93 66.27 56.06
CA ASN A 1005 21.83 66.89 56.80
C ASN A 1005 21.15 67.96 55.94
N GLY A 1006 19.84 68.12 56.12
CA GLY A 1006 19.05 69.17 55.51
C GLY A 1006 17.73 68.64 54.97
N SER A 1007 16.60 69.13 55.50
CA SER A 1007 15.27 68.68 55.09
C SER A 1007 14.58 69.65 54.11
N ASN A 1008 13.54 69.14 53.43
CA ASN A 1008 12.59 69.89 52.59
C ASN A 1008 13.19 70.59 51.33
N ALA A 1009 14.34 70.17 50.81
CA ALA A 1009 14.97 70.79 49.64
C ALA A 1009 14.69 70.05 48.30
N THR A 1010 14.74 70.77 47.18
CA THR A 1010 14.49 70.21 45.83
C THR A 1010 15.64 70.56 44.87
N ALA A 1011 16.31 69.54 44.33
CA ALA A 1011 17.43 69.66 43.40
C ALA A 1011 17.15 68.89 42.08
N ILE A 1012 17.15 69.58 40.95
CA ILE A 1012 16.86 68.99 39.63
C ILE A 1012 17.96 69.37 38.63
N GLY A 1013 18.71 68.40 38.14
CA GLY A 1013 19.84 68.57 37.21
C GLY A 1013 21.15 68.02 37.77
N ALA A 1014 22.01 67.50 36.89
CA ALA A 1014 23.23 66.82 37.29
C ALA A 1014 24.17 67.71 38.12
N TYR A 1015 24.71 67.15 39.21
CA TYR A 1015 25.51 67.82 40.25
C TYR A 1015 24.84 69.01 40.96
N ALA A 1016 23.55 69.31 40.73
CA ALA A 1016 22.85 70.35 41.50
C ALA A 1016 22.92 70.00 42.99
N MET A 1017 23.23 70.98 43.84
CA MET A 1017 23.40 70.86 45.28
C MET A 1017 24.41 69.81 45.78
N GLN A 1018 25.27 69.23 44.93
CA GLN A 1018 26.31 68.33 45.43
C GLN A 1018 27.27 69.09 46.38
N ASN A 1019 27.57 68.53 47.55
CA ASN A 1019 28.34 69.17 48.63
C ASN A 1019 27.76 70.53 49.13
N SER A 1020 26.46 70.80 48.99
CA SER A 1020 25.86 72.11 49.34
C SER A 1020 25.58 72.33 50.83
N ASN A 1021 25.66 71.28 51.64
CA ASN A 1021 25.77 71.36 53.09
C ASN A 1021 26.32 70.04 53.67
N ASN A 1022 27.50 70.10 54.29
CA ASN A 1022 28.11 68.97 54.99
C ASN A 1022 28.34 69.34 56.47
N THR A 1023 27.27 69.81 57.11
CA THR A 1023 27.19 70.01 58.56
C THR A 1023 26.60 68.76 59.22
N THR A 1024 27.01 68.47 60.45
CA THR A 1024 26.60 67.27 61.21
C THR A 1024 25.43 67.53 62.17
N THR A 1025 24.62 68.54 61.89
CA THR A 1025 23.50 68.99 62.73
C THR A 1025 22.24 69.13 61.87
N PRO A 1026 21.11 68.48 62.21
CA PRO A 1026 19.87 68.59 61.43
C PRO A 1026 19.31 70.03 61.38
N PHE A 1027 18.79 70.42 60.21
CA PHE A 1027 18.11 71.70 59.99
C PHE A 1027 17.20 71.65 58.75
N ASP A 1028 16.25 72.59 58.65
CA ASP A 1028 15.45 72.82 57.44
C ASP A 1028 16.31 73.54 56.39
N ASN A 1029 16.56 72.92 55.24
CA ASN A 1029 17.37 73.51 54.18
C ASN A 1029 16.51 74.27 53.15
N LYS A 1030 15.36 73.71 52.74
CA LYS A 1030 14.29 74.35 51.94
C LYS A 1030 14.67 74.99 50.58
N ASN A 1031 15.93 74.94 50.18
CA ASN A 1031 16.41 75.46 48.90
C ASN A 1031 15.77 74.75 47.70
N VAL A 1032 15.61 75.48 46.60
CA VAL A 1032 15.25 74.92 45.28
C VAL A 1032 16.37 75.22 44.27
N ALA A 1033 16.98 74.17 43.71
CA ALA A 1033 18.06 74.26 42.72
C ALA A 1033 17.68 73.54 41.43
N ILE A 1034 17.55 74.27 40.33
CA ILE A 1034 17.22 73.69 39.02
C ILE A 1034 18.28 74.08 37.99
N GLY A 1035 18.95 73.10 37.40
CA GLY A 1035 20.02 73.26 36.41
C GLY A 1035 21.34 72.59 36.79
N TYR A 1036 22.21 72.38 35.80
CA TYR A 1036 23.52 71.73 35.97
C TYR A 1036 24.39 72.46 37.01
N SER A 1037 24.86 71.74 38.04
CA SER A 1037 25.68 72.26 39.15
C SER A 1037 25.07 73.45 39.94
N ALA A 1038 23.75 73.69 39.87
CA ALA A 1038 23.10 74.76 40.63
C ALA A 1038 23.29 74.57 42.16
N LEU A 1039 23.72 75.60 42.90
CA LEU A 1039 24.06 75.57 44.34
C LEU A 1039 25.12 74.52 44.77
N ARG A 1040 25.87 73.92 43.83
CA ARG A 1040 26.95 72.97 44.13
C ARG A 1040 28.04 73.61 45.01
N GLY A 1041 28.40 72.97 46.11
CA GLY A 1041 29.43 73.46 47.03
C GLY A 1041 29.06 74.73 47.81
N SER A 1042 27.77 75.08 47.91
CA SER A 1042 27.31 76.12 48.82
C SER A 1042 27.65 75.78 50.28
N THR A 1043 27.69 76.79 51.15
CA THR A 1043 27.76 76.64 52.61
C THR A 1043 26.68 77.46 53.32
N THR A 1044 25.74 78.03 52.56
CA THR A 1044 24.65 78.88 53.05
C THR A 1044 23.33 78.49 52.39
N PRO A 1045 22.21 78.42 53.15
CA PRO A 1045 20.88 78.33 52.57
C PRO A 1045 20.60 79.51 51.62
N ALA A 1046 19.81 79.24 50.58
CA ALA A 1046 19.40 80.18 49.55
C ALA A 1046 17.86 80.16 49.47
N ASN A 1047 17.25 81.10 50.21
CA ASN A 1047 15.79 81.36 50.23
C ASN A 1047 15.19 81.55 48.84
#